data_AF-A0A9E4Q1P6-F1
#
_entry.id   AF-A0A9E4Q1P6-F1
#
_cell.length_a   1.000
_cell.length_b   1.000
_cell.length_c   1.000
_cell.angle_alpha   90.00
_cell.angle_beta   90.00
_cell.angle_gamma   90.00
#
_symmetry.space_group_name_H-M   'P 1'
#
loop_
_entity.id
_entity.type
_entity.pdbx_description
1 polymer ?
#
loop_
_entity_poly.entity_id
_entity_poly.type
_entity_poly.pdbx_seq_one_letter_code
_entity_poly.pdbx_strand_id
1 'polypeptide(L)'
;MATEQLTDAIESPPASIGGVVGHLRDFFRIGAADAPSDDSSADVSNGISPGEWVTYGLLILVAAVMRLWDLGSRALHHDESLHSFFSWELFDGRGFIHNPMMHGPLQFEANAAIFFAFGDSDYTSRVLYAVMGTILVAVPILLRKRLGSLGALLVSAMLAFSPVMLYFSRFARNDILMAVWTLGLIMTMWRYIDEGKNRYLYIASGLLAFAFATKETSYLVTVILCLFLFVIATPDHWRKVKGTLRVTVGETSPPSALWQIGAGIWGYLSHGIRLSEFGRAASFLLLLVTLTLPQWSAAVSIFQNTPLLSWSNLTLANPETANPIGAASGGGLVVAFAVVVAMFAISIYLGFQWRWGVWWRSAVIFYTIWALLYSTFFTNLDGLGSGVWQGLGYWIAQQDVARGNQPWYYYFVITPVYEFLPLLFGIIAAVYYTRRKDTFGRFLAYWVVATFVLYTVASEKMPWLLVNISLPLIVITGKFLGETIPRIEWRKGAPAAWLSLLVGVPLAIIILWRLALFGVGDDADSGLLLLVGLLTIMFLLVAGGVFMAIRVGRGNFVAFATIPVFLLLMALSIRTGLTASFRNGDTPLEMLVYTQTSPDVTQLMRDIAKAGADSGEEQALSITIDQTSGFTWPWAWYLRDYTRVNYPSYSGSTLEQAPDSPVVVVHSNNQAKVDDTLSPIYGDAELIKHRWWFPESTYRDVTVVKLLKGAVDRKAWRSVMDYWLYREGVADRIGSENAYLYVLPDFPRASNADD
;
A
#
# COMPACT_ATOMS: atom_id res chain seq x y z
N MET A 1 -23.80 -35.28 50.46
CA MET A 1 -22.83 -34.15 50.42
C MET A 1 -21.72 -34.52 49.47
N ALA A 2 -21.90 -34.23 48.17
CA ALA A 2 -20.88 -34.11 47.11
C ALA A 2 -21.55 -34.23 45.73
N THR A 3 -22.43 -33.27 45.37
CA THR A 3 -22.94 -33.11 43.99
C THR A 3 -23.75 -31.80 43.86
N GLU A 4 -23.15 -30.65 44.21
CA GLU A 4 -23.86 -29.35 44.05
C GLU A 4 -22.91 -28.14 43.87
N GLN A 5 -21.73 -28.31 43.28
CA GLN A 5 -20.76 -27.20 43.08
C GLN A 5 -20.13 -27.12 41.68
N LEU A 6 -20.84 -27.52 40.61
CA LEU A 6 -20.26 -27.52 39.26
C LEU A 6 -21.17 -26.95 38.15
N THR A 7 -22.19 -26.16 38.49
CA THR A 7 -23.14 -25.59 37.52
C THR A 7 -23.19 -24.06 37.45
N ASP A 8 -22.34 -23.32 38.17
CA ASP A 8 -22.38 -21.84 38.21
C ASP A 8 -21.34 -21.14 37.31
N ALA A 9 -20.69 -21.83 36.36
CA ALA A 9 -19.61 -21.26 35.54
C ALA A 9 -19.94 -21.05 34.05
N ILE A 10 -21.21 -21.17 33.60
CA ILE A 10 -21.58 -21.03 32.17
C ILE A 10 -22.82 -20.13 31.98
N GLU A 11 -22.86 -18.96 32.60
CA GLU A 11 -23.80 -17.89 32.18
C GLU A 11 -23.12 -16.51 32.23
N SER A 12 -22.15 -16.30 31.34
CA SER A 12 -21.90 -14.93 30.86
C SER A 12 -23.02 -14.58 29.87
N PRO A 13 -23.82 -13.53 30.09
CA PRO A 13 -24.89 -13.18 29.16
C PRO A 13 -24.28 -12.85 27.79
N PRO A 14 -24.94 -13.20 26.67
CA PRO A 14 -24.49 -12.77 25.36
C PRO A 14 -24.40 -11.25 25.35
N ALA A 15 -23.27 -10.72 24.87
CA ALA A 15 -23.04 -9.28 24.78
C ALA A 15 -24.25 -8.62 24.11
N SER A 16 -25.05 -7.89 24.89
CA SER A 16 -26.24 -7.25 24.35
C SER A 16 -25.81 -6.25 23.28
N ILE A 17 -26.60 -6.11 22.22
CA ILE A 17 -26.39 -5.09 21.17
C ILE A 17 -26.22 -3.70 21.83
N GLY A 18 -26.88 -3.45 22.97
CA GLY A 18 -26.72 -2.24 23.77
C GLY A 18 -25.31 -2.05 24.38
N GLY A 19 -24.62 -3.12 24.77
CA GLY A 19 -23.24 -3.08 25.27
C GLY A 19 -22.23 -2.77 24.18
N VAL A 20 -22.41 -3.33 22.98
CA VAL A 20 -21.58 -3.02 21.80
C VAL A 20 -21.83 -1.57 21.34
N VAL A 21 -23.10 -1.15 21.28
CA VAL A 21 -23.46 0.24 20.97
C VAL A 21 -22.94 1.21 22.04
N GLY A 22 -22.93 0.83 23.32
CA GLY A 22 -22.36 1.63 24.41
C GLY A 22 -20.84 1.82 24.29
N HIS A 23 -20.10 0.75 24.02
CA HIS A 23 -18.66 0.81 23.79
C HIS A 23 -18.29 1.58 22.53
N LEU A 24 -19.03 1.37 21.43
CA LEU A 24 -18.88 2.18 20.21
C LEU A 24 -19.23 3.65 20.48
N ARG A 25 -20.28 3.92 21.26
CA ARG A 25 -20.67 5.28 21.65
C ARG A 25 -19.57 5.97 22.45
N ASP A 26 -18.93 5.29 23.41
CA ASP A 26 -17.87 5.88 24.23
C ASP A 26 -16.55 6.01 23.47
N PHE A 27 -16.25 5.07 22.56
CA PHE A 27 -15.15 5.17 21.60
C PHE A 27 -15.34 6.35 20.62
N PHE A 28 -16.58 6.61 20.18
CA PHE A 28 -16.93 7.72 19.29
C PHE A 28 -17.44 8.97 20.01
N ARG A 29 -17.44 8.98 21.36
CA ARG A 29 -17.75 10.17 22.15
C ARG A 29 -16.57 11.11 22.05
N ILE A 30 -16.61 11.94 21.02
CA ILE A 30 -15.69 13.04 20.78
C ILE A 30 -16.46 14.29 21.21
N GLY A 31 -16.03 14.89 22.32
CA GLY A 31 -16.52 16.22 22.65
C GLY A 31 -16.00 17.19 21.59
N ALA A 32 -16.82 18.16 21.19
CA ALA A 32 -16.38 19.31 20.40
C ALA A 32 -15.37 20.23 21.15
N ALA A 33 -14.70 19.70 22.17
CA ALA A 33 -13.92 20.41 23.18
C ALA A 33 -12.53 19.79 23.30
N ASP A 34 -11.82 19.68 22.17
CA ASP A 34 -10.35 19.70 22.18
C ASP A 34 -9.91 20.87 21.27
N ALA A 35 -10.39 22.07 21.62
CA ALA A 35 -9.50 23.22 21.53
C ALA A 35 -8.32 22.91 22.48
N PRO A 36 -7.07 23.27 22.14
CA PRO A 36 -5.92 22.93 22.97
C PRO A 36 -6.20 23.33 24.42
N SER A 37 -6.04 22.40 25.36
CA SER A 37 -6.07 22.73 26.78
C SER A 37 -5.00 23.78 27.02
N ASP A 38 -5.44 24.96 27.41
CA ASP A 38 -4.63 26.08 27.88
C ASP A 38 -4.04 25.68 29.25
N ASP A 39 -3.09 24.74 29.24
CA ASP A 39 -2.30 24.39 30.41
C ASP A 39 -0.89 24.94 30.22
N SER A 40 -0.65 26.04 30.91
CA SER A 40 0.54 26.87 30.88
C SER A 40 1.78 26.13 31.35
N SER A 41 2.75 25.89 30.45
CA SER A 41 4.19 26.06 30.69
C SER A 41 5.04 25.51 29.53
N ALA A 42 4.88 26.10 28.34
CA ALA A 42 5.99 26.43 27.44
C ALA A 42 5.37 27.14 26.22
N ASP A 43 5.57 28.45 26.16
CA ASP A 43 5.45 29.21 24.91
C ASP A 43 6.57 28.73 23.97
N VAL A 44 6.37 27.56 23.36
CA VAL A 44 7.27 27.05 22.31
C VAL A 44 6.84 27.76 21.04
N SER A 45 7.65 28.74 20.63
CA SER A 45 7.56 29.42 19.34
C SER A 45 6.95 28.52 18.25
N ASN A 46 5.84 28.94 17.65
CA ASN A 46 5.13 28.21 16.58
C ASN A 46 5.97 28.01 15.29
N GLY A 47 7.24 28.39 15.28
CA GLY A 47 8.19 28.17 14.20
C GLY A 47 8.94 26.85 14.33
N ILE A 48 9.31 26.27 13.19
CA ILE A 48 10.28 25.16 13.13
C ILE A 48 11.66 25.77 13.43
N SER A 49 12.38 25.20 14.39
CA SER A 49 13.72 25.70 14.74
C SER A 49 14.71 25.48 13.59
N PRO A 50 15.78 26.29 13.47
CA PRO A 50 16.80 26.09 12.43
C PRO A 50 17.40 24.67 12.44
N GLY A 51 17.68 24.11 13.63
CA GLY A 51 18.19 22.74 13.75
C GLY A 51 17.18 21.67 13.31
N GLU A 52 15.89 21.89 13.54
CA GLU A 52 14.83 21.00 13.06
C GLU A 52 14.73 21.05 11.52
N TRP A 53 14.81 22.24 10.91
CA TRP A 53 14.88 22.38 9.44
C TRP A 53 16.08 21.67 8.82
N VAL A 54 17.26 21.81 9.43
CA VAL A 54 18.47 21.09 8.99
C VAL A 54 18.25 19.59 9.07
N THR A 55 17.61 19.11 10.14
CA THR A 55 17.36 17.67 10.31
C THR A 55 16.39 17.14 9.26
N TYR A 56 15.28 17.85 8.98
CA TYR A 56 14.39 17.49 7.87
C TYR A 56 15.11 17.54 6.53
N GLY A 57 15.90 18.59 6.27
CA GLY A 57 16.67 18.74 5.03
C GLY A 57 17.63 17.59 4.79
N LEU A 58 18.41 17.21 5.81
CA LEU A 58 19.31 16.05 5.74
C LEU A 58 18.56 14.75 5.52
N LEU A 59 17.44 14.55 6.23
CA LEU A 59 16.64 13.34 6.10
C LEU A 59 16.01 13.21 4.71
N ILE A 60 15.47 14.30 4.16
CA ILE A 60 14.92 14.35 2.81
C ILE A 60 16.02 14.12 1.78
N LEU A 61 17.22 14.70 1.98
CA LEU A 61 18.36 14.46 1.10
C LEU A 61 18.78 12.99 1.12
N VAL A 62 18.92 12.37 2.29
CA VAL A 62 19.23 10.94 2.41
C VAL A 62 18.13 10.09 1.75
N ALA A 63 16.86 10.43 1.96
CA ALA A 63 15.74 9.77 1.31
C ALA A 63 15.80 9.88 -0.23
N ALA A 64 16.16 11.05 -0.76
CA ALA A 64 16.33 11.30 -2.19
C ALA A 64 17.50 10.49 -2.76
N VAL A 65 18.66 10.50 -2.09
CA VAL A 65 19.83 9.71 -2.49
C VAL A 65 19.48 8.23 -2.57
N MET A 66 18.88 7.65 -1.53
CA MET A 66 18.50 6.22 -1.56
C MET A 66 17.48 5.88 -2.67
N ARG A 67 16.65 6.84 -3.09
CA ARG A 67 15.61 6.61 -4.10
C ARG A 67 16.08 6.85 -5.53
N LEU A 68 17.03 7.77 -5.73
CA LEU A 68 17.52 8.15 -7.05
C LEU A 68 18.86 7.49 -7.41
N TRP A 69 19.61 6.99 -6.41
CA TRP A 69 20.85 6.27 -6.64
C TRP A 69 20.58 4.94 -7.33
N ASP A 70 21.29 4.67 -8.43
CA ASP A 70 21.25 3.36 -9.11
C ASP A 70 19.83 2.88 -9.44
N LEU A 71 19.00 3.76 -10.01
CA LEU A 71 17.58 3.49 -10.23
C LEU A 71 17.33 2.64 -11.50
N GLY A 72 18.31 2.59 -12.41
CA GLY A 72 18.24 1.88 -13.69
C GLY A 72 18.92 0.51 -13.72
N SER A 73 19.59 0.07 -12.64
CA SER A 73 20.38 -1.18 -12.66
C SER A 73 19.54 -2.45 -12.81
N ARG A 74 18.35 -2.45 -12.22
CA ARG A 74 17.45 -3.61 -12.23
C ARG A 74 16.59 -3.63 -13.49
N ALA A 75 16.39 -4.82 -14.05
CA ALA A 75 15.47 -5.03 -15.17
C ALA A 75 14.07 -4.50 -14.84
N LEU A 76 13.37 -3.92 -15.82
CA LEU A 76 11.96 -3.57 -15.65
C LEU A 76 11.13 -4.82 -15.34
N HIS A 77 10.40 -4.76 -14.23
CA HIS A 77 9.32 -5.71 -13.94
C HIS A 77 8.31 -5.74 -15.10
N HIS A 78 7.56 -6.84 -15.24
CA HIS A 78 6.47 -6.99 -16.21
C HIS A 78 5.55 -5.74 -16.30
N ASP A 79 4.88 -5.37 -15.20
CA ASP A 79 4.08 -4.14 -15.11
C ASP A 79 4.87 -2.84 -15.35
N GLU A 80 6.14 -2.73 -14.90
CA GLU A 80 6.95 -1.53 -15.15
C GLU A 80 7.23 -1.35 -16.64
N SER A 81 7.50 -2.44 -17.37
CA SER A 81 7.76 -2.41 -18.81
C SER A 81 6.53 -1.95 -19.59
N LEU A 82 5.34 -2.37 -19.15
CA LEU A 82 4.07 -1.96 -19.73
C LEU A 82 3.78 -0.48 -19.46
N HIS A 83 3.99 -0.01 -18.23
CA HIS A 83 3.86 1.41 -17.91
C HIS A 83 4.85 2.27 -18.70
N SER A 84 6.09 1.82 -18.82
CA SER A 84 7.15 2.54 -19.54
C SER A 84 6.84 2.61 -21.03
N PHE A 85 6.43 1.48 -21.64
CA PHE A 85 6.12 1.42 -23.07
C PHE A 85 4.97 2.35 -23.46
N PHE A 86 3.83 2.30 -22.76
CA PHE A 86 2.71 3.19 -23.10
C PHE A 86 2.99 4.67 -22.78
N SER A 87 3.87 4.96 -21.82
CA SER A 87 4.37 6.32 -21.60
C SER A 87 5.27 6.78 -22.75
N TRP A 88 6.08 5.85 -23.30
CA TRP A 88 6.93 6.10 -24.46
C TRP A 88 6.11 6.27 -25.74
N GLU A 89 5.05 5.49 -25.97
CA GLU A 89 4.15 5.70 -27.11
C GLU A 89 3.52 7.09 -27.11
N LEU A 90 3.12 7.59 -25.94
CA LEU A 90 2.64 8.96 -25.80
C LEU A 90 3.73 9.98 -26.09
N PHE A 91 4.94 9.76 -25.58
CA PHE A 91 6.11 10.61 -25.83
C PHE A 91 6.52 10.64 -27.32
N ASP A 92 6.50 9.50 -28.00
CA ASP A 92 6.82 9.33 -29.43
C ASP A 92 5.71 9.88 -30.35
N GLY A 93 4.58 10.32 -29.78
CA GLY A 93 3.47 10.91 -30.53
C GLY A 93 2.51 9.89 -31.15
N ARG A 94 2.58 8.62 -30.76
CA ARG A 94 1.61 7.56 -31.14
C ARG A 94 0.29 7.68 -30.38
N GLY A 95 0.28 8.48 -29.31
CA GLY A 95 -0.87 8.73 -28.46
C GLY A 95 -1.00 7.72 -27.32
N PHE A 96 -2.01 7.91 -26.49
CA PHE A 96 -2.33 7.03 -25.37
C PHE A 96 -3.84 6.82 -25.27
N ILE A 97 -4.23 5.59 -24.97
CA ILE A 97 -5.62 5.21 -24.73
C ILE A 97 -5.72 4.66 -23.32
N HIS A 98 -6.49 5.33 -22.47
CA HIS A 98 -6.70 4.88 -21.11
C HIS A 98 -7.35 3.49 -21.10
N ASN A 99 -6.71 2.56 -20.41
CA ASN A 99 -7.20 1.21 -20.18
C ASN A 99 -7.23 0.93 -18.67
N PRO A 100 -8.41 0.67 -18.08
CA PRO A 100 -8.55 0.37 -16.65
C PRO A 100 -7.68 -0.79 -16.13
N MET A 101 -7.29 -1.72 -17.00
CA MET A 101 -6.33 -2.77 -16.63
C MET A 101 -5.00 -2.20 -16.12
N MET A 102 -4.61 -1.04 -16.65
CA MET A 102 -3.35 -0.36 -16.37
C MET A 102 -3.47 0.75 -15.31
N HIS A 103 -4.64 0.86 -14.66
CA HIS A 103 -5.01 1.93 -13.73
C HIS A 103 -5.13 3.31 -14.40
N GLY A 104 -5.09 4.37 -13.59
CA GLY A 104 -5.35 5.73 -14.06
C GLY A 104 -4.22 6.33 -14.91
N PRO A 105 -4.54 7.36 -15.71
CA PRO A 105 -3.65 7.93 -16.73
C PRO A 105 -2.47 8.73 -16.17
N LEU A 106 -2.54 9.19 -14.90
CA LEU A 106 -1.57 10.15 -14.35
C LEU A 106 -0.12 9.71 -14.51
N GLN A 107 0.18 8.44 -14.24
CA GLN A 107 1.55 7.95 -14.31
C GLN A 107 2.09 7.94 -15.75
N PHE A 108 1.24 7.68 -16.75
CA PHE A 108 1.64 7.58 -18.14
C PHE A 108 2.00 8.95 -18.69
N GLU A 109 1.15 9.94 -18.43
CA GLU A 109 1.38 11.31 -18.88
C GLU A 109 2.54 11.97 -18.14
N ALA A 110 2.68 11.71 -16.83
CA ALA A 110 3.81 12.22 -16.06
C ALA A 110 5.14 11.58 -16.49
N ASN A 111 5.17 10.26 -16.77
CA ASN A 111 6.38 9.60 -17.29
C ASN A 111 6.69 10.04 -18.72
N ALA A 112 5.70 10.22 -19.59
CA ALA A 112 5.90 10.76 -20.94
C ALA A 112 6.54 12.16 -20.89
N ALA A 113 6.10 13.02 -19.97
CA ALA A 113 6.71 14.33 -19.74
C ALA A 113 8.16 14.22 -19.24
N ILE A 114 8.48 13.21 -18.41
CA ILE A 114 9.85 12.94 -17.96
C ILE A 114 10.71 12.44 -19.13
N PHE A 115 10.21 11.54 -19.97
CA PHE A 115 10.90 11.09 -21.17
C PHE A 115 11.17 12.25 -22.13
N PHE A 116 10.20 13.14 -22.31
CA PHE A 116 10.40 14.36 -23.08
C PHE A 116 11.54 15.25 -22.53
N ALA A 117 11.66 15.35 -21.20
CA ALA A 117 12.65 16.22 -20.57
C ALA A 117 14.06 15.59 -20.46
N PHE A 118 14.15 14.27 -20.29
CA PHE A 118 15.40 13.60 -19.89
C PHE A 118 15.76 12.37 -20.75
N GLY A 119 14.93 12.01 -21.74
CA GLY A 119 15.05 10.78 -22.53
C GLY A 119 14.36 9.58 -21.87
N ASP A 120 14.04 8.58 -22.67
CA ASP A 120 13.43 7.32 -22.23
C ASP A 120 14.49 6.27 -21.88
N SER A 121 14.41 5.73 -20.67
CA SER A 121 15.35 4.75 -20.13
C SER A 121 14.74 4.08 -18.89
N ASP A 122 15.26 2.93 -18.49
CA ASP A 122 14.85 2.24 -17.25
C ASP A 122 15.01 3.13 -16.00
N TYR A 123 15.99 4.04 -16.01
CA TYR A 123 16.17 5.05 -14.96
C TYR A 123 15.02 6.05 -14.96
N THR A 124 14.76 6.71 -16.09
CA THR A 124 13.77 7.78 -16.21
C THR A 124 12.34 7.26 -16.02
N SER A 125 12.07 5.98 -16.34
CA SER A 125 10.79 5.31 -16.06
C SER A 125 10.43 5.26 -14.58
N ARG A 126 11.41 5.38 -13.68
CA ARG A 126 11.22 5.25 -12.23
C ARG A 126 11.37 6.58 -11.48
N VAL A 127 11.83 7.65 -12.14
CA VAL A 127 12.12 8.96 -11.52
C VAL A 127 10.88 9.55 -10.85
N LEU A 128 9.71 9.47 -11.50
CA LEU A 128 8.45 9.98 -10.93
C LEU A 128 8.21 9.42 -9.52
N TYR A 129 8.34 8.11 -9.37
CA TYR A 129 8.05 7.36 -8.15
C TYR A 129 9.10 7.64 -7.07
N ALA A 130 10.37 7.77 -7.46
CA ALA A 130 11.47 8.10 -6.56
C ALA A 130 11.33 9.53 -5.98
N VAL A 131 10.95 10.50 -6.82
CA VAL A 131 10.66 11.87 -6.40
C VAL A 131 9.44 11.91 -5.49
N MET A 132 8.37 11.20 -5.84
CA MET A 132 7.15 11.17 -5.03
C MET A 132 7.36 10.47 -3.68
N GLY A 133 8.14 9.38 -3.64
CA GLY A 133 8.57 8.76 -2.39
C GLY A 133 9.43 9.69 -1.52
N THR A 134 10.25 10.54 -2.13
CA THR A 134 11.02 11.58 -1.42
C THR A 134 10.10 12.67 -0.86
N ILE A 135 9.11 13.12 -1.64
CA ILE A 135 8.11 14.09 -1.19
C ILE A 135 7.31 13.53 0.01
N LEU A 136 6.96 12.24 -0.02
CA LEU A 136 6.24 11.58 1.08
C LEU A 136 6.95 11.75 2.43
N VAL A 137 8.28 11.72 2.46
CA VAL A 137 9.11 11.92 3.66
C VAL A 137 8.97 13.34 4.23
N ALA A 138 8.67 14.34 3.41
CA ALA A 138 8.52 15.73 3.83
C ALA A 138 7.09 16.07 4.33
N VAL A 139 6.07 15.33 3.88
CA VAL A 139 4.65 15.61 4.21
C VAL A 139 4.37 15.69 5.73
N PRO A 140 4.98 14.87 6.62
CA PRO A 140 4.70 14.92 8.07
C PRO A 140 4.98 16.29 8.72
N ILE A 141 5.85 17.12 8.13
CA ILE A 141 6.10 18.51 8.58
C ILE A 141 4.79 19.30 8.66
N LEU A 142 3.87 19.06 7.72
CA LEU A 142 2.59 19.75 7.64
C LEU A 142 1.59 19.30 8.73
N LEU A 143 1.80 18.11 9.32
CA LEU A 143 1.03 17.54 10.42
C LEU A 143 1.71 17.72 11.80
N ARG A 144 2.81 18.48 11.88
CA ARG A 144 3.59 18.72 13.10
C ARG A 144 2.75 19.18 14.30
N LYS A 145 1.69 19.98 14.08
CA LYS A 145 0.78 20.42 15.17
C LYS A 145 0.07 19.27 15.87
N ARG A 146 -0.22 18.18 15.15
CA ARG A 146 -0.96 17.01 15.64
C ARG A 146 -0.03 15.86 16.05
N LEU A 147 1.15 15.77 15.43
CA LEU A 147 2.17 14.74 15.72
C LEU A 147 3.17 15.15 16.81
N GLY A 148 3.34 16.45 17.07
CA GLY A 148 4.49 16.99 17.79
C GLY A 148 5.75 17.07 16.91
N SER A 149 6.76 17.81 17.37
CA SER A 149 8.03 17.96 16.64
C SER A 149 8.77 16.63 16.48
N LEU A 150 8.98 15.92 17.59
CA LEU A 150 9.62 14.61 17.58
C LEU A 150 8.77 13.59 16.81
N GLY A 151 7.45 13.57 16.99
CA GLY A 151 6.59 12.63 16.30
C GLY A 151 6.64 12.81 14.78
N ALA A 152 6.57 14.04 14.27
CA ALA A 152 6.68 14.32 12.84
C ALA A 152 8.06 13.92 12.27
N LEU A 153 9.14 14.15 13.03
CA LEU A 153 10.49 13.73 12.65
C LEU A 153 10.60 12.19 12.61
N LEU A 154 10.06 11.49 13.60
CA LEU A 154 10.06 10.02 13.64
C LEU A 154 9.24 9.41 12.51
N VAL A 155 8.07 9.97 12.18
CA VAL A 155 7.28 9.57 10.99
C VAL A 155 8.12 9.75 9.72
N SER A 156 8.76 10.90 9.56
CA SER A 156 9.61 11.18 8.39
C SER A 156 10.77 10.19 8.32
N ALA A 157 11.41 9.87 9.44
CA ALA A 157 12.54 8.94 9.49
C ALA A 157 12.09 7.52 9.11
N MET A 158 10.96 7.06 9.65
CA MET A 158 10.40 5.76 9.29
C MET A 158 9.95 5.70 7.83
N LEU A 159 9.39 6.77 7.25
CA LEU A 159 9.06 6.81 5.82
C LEU A 159 10.31 6.78 4.94
N ALA A 160 11.40 7.41 5.38
CA ALA A 160 12.68 7.41 4.66
C ALA A 160 13.30 6.01 4.58
N PHE A 161 13.23 5.25 5.69
CA PHE A 161 13.94 3.98 5.89
C PHE A 161 13.06 2.72 5.92
N SER A 162 11.73 2.84 5.83
CA SER A 162 10.82 1.69 5.76
C SER A 162 11.18 0.83 4.54
N PRO A 163 11.34 -0.49 4.69
CA PRO A 163 11.66 -1.37 3.57
C PRO A 163 10.63 -1.29 2.44
N VAL A 164 9.34 -1.26 2.78
CA VAL A 164 8.24 -1.20 1.80
C VAL A 164 8.22 0.16 1.10
N MET A 165 8.36 1.24 1.86
CA MET A 165 8.34 2.60 1.31
C MET A 165 9.54 2.87 0.41
N LEU A 166 10.72 2.37 0.77
CA LEU A 166 11.92 2.50 -0.05
C LEU A 166 11.79 1.68 -1.34
N TYR A 167 11.47 0.38 -1.21
CA TYR A 167 11.38 -0.54 -2.35
C TYR A 167 10.36 -0.06 -3.41
N PHE A 168 9.12 0.25 -2.99
CA PHE A 168 8.07 0.66 -3.94
C PHE A 168 8.18 2.11 -4.40
N SER A 169 9.01 2.94 -3.77
CA SER A 169 9.38 4.24 -4.33
C SER A 169 10.45 4.15 -5.42
N ARG A 170 11.13 3.01 -5.56
CA ARG A 170 12.08 2.73 -6.65
C ARG A 170 11.43 1.89 -7.76
N PHE A 171 10.11 1.72 -7.73
CA PHE A 171 9.34 0.86 -8.61
C PHE A 171 8.28 1.66 -9.35
N ALA A 172 8.20 1.50 -10.68
CA ALA A 172 7.31 2.25 -11.54
C ALA A 172 5.84 1.80 -11.43
N ARG A 173 5.22 2.08 -10.27
CA ARG A 173 3.84 1.71 -9.93
C ARG A 173 3.15 2.75 -9.06
N ASN A 174 1.84 2.85 -9.29
CA ASN A 174 0.91 3.82 -8.69
C ASN A 174 0.89 3.90 -7.14
N ASP A 175 1.30 2.85 -6.42
CA ASP A 175 1.06 2.75 -4.98
C ASP A 175 1.78 3.82 -4.14
N ILE A 176 3.00 4.25 -4.54
CA ILE A 176 3.70 5.33 -3.83
C ILE A 176 3.07 6.71 -4.10
N LEU A 177 2.50 6.92 -5.30
CA LEU A 177 1.73 8.12 -5.62
C LEU A 177 0.50 8.19 -4.72
N MET A 178 -0.22 7.08 -4.59
CA MET A 178 -1.38 6.96 -3.70
C MET A 178 -1.03 7.23 -2.23
N ALA A 179 0.16 6.83 -1.75
CA ALA A 179 0.60 7.14 -0.40
C ALA A 179 0.73 8.67 -0.17
N VAL A 180 1.30 9.39 -1.15
CA VAL A 180 1.42 10.87 -1.09
C VAL A 180 0.04 11.52 -1.10
N TRP A 181 -0.85 11.10 -1.99
CA TRP A 181 -2.21 11.64 -2.08
C TRP A 181 -3.01 11.36 -0.82
N THR A 182 -2.93 10.15 -0.28
CA THR A 182 -3.64 9.75 0.95
C THR A 182 -3.16 10.56 2.15
N LEU A 183 -1.85 10.66 2.37
CA LEU A 183 -1.32 11.44 3.48
C LEU A 183 -1.60 12.95 3.31
N GLY A 184 -1.55 13.46 2.07
CA GLY A 184 -1.95 14.83 1.74
C GLY A 184 -3.43 15.11 2.01
N LEU A 185 -4.33 14.17 1.68
CA LEU A 185 -5.76 14.28 1.97
C LEU A 185 -6.03 14.28 3.47
N ILE A 186 -5.37 13.39 4.21
CA ILE A 186 -5.46 13.36 5.68
C ILE A 186 -4.94 14.66 6.28
N MET A 187 -3.83 15.18 5.76
CA MET A 187 -3.27 16.46 6.18
C MET A 187 -4.24 17.62 5.94
N THR A 188 -4.78 17.74 4.73
CA THR A 188 -5.72 18.81 4.39
C THR A 188 -7.03 18.68 5.16
N MET A 189 -7.52 17.46 5.39
CA MET A 189 -8.67 17.17 6.25
C MET A 189 -8.46 17.71 7.67
N TRP A 190 -7.38 17.31 8.34
CA TRP A 190 -7.10 17.77 9.70
C TRP A 190 -6.83 19.27 9.76
N ARG A 191 -6.07 19.83 8.81
CA ARG A 191 -5.86 21.28 8.72
C ARG A 191 -7.17 22.06 8.53
N TYR A 192 -8.12 21.52 7.77
CA TYR A 192 -9.43 22.13 7.60
C TYR A 192 -10.26 22.03 8.88
N ILE A 193 -10.28 20.87 9.53
CA ILE A 193 -10.97 20.68 10.82
C ILE A 193 -10.41 21.66 11.87
N ASP A 194 -9.11 21.90 11.88
CA ASP A 194 -8.43 22.74 12.87
C ASP A 194 -8.61 24.24 12.60
N GLU A 195 -8.41 24.67 11.34
CA GLU A 195 -8.33 26.09 11.00
C GLU A 195 -9.58 26.63 10.30
N GLY A 196 -10.44 25.77 9.73
CA GLY A 196 -11.66 26.16 9.02
C GLY A 196 -11.44 26.94 7.71
N LYS A 197 -10.20 26.97 7.17
CA LYS A 197 -9.86 27.75 5.97
C LYS A 197 -10.20 26.99 4.68
N ASN A 198 -10.92 27.64 3.77
CA ASN A 198 -11.37 27.05 2.49
C ASN A 198 -10.22 26.58 1.58
N ARG A 199 -9.01 27.16 1.70
CA ARG A 199 -7.84 26.72 0.91
C ARG A 199 -7.57 25.22 1.02
N TYR A 200 -7.84 24.62 2.18
CA TYR A 200 -7.62 23.19 2.38
C TYR A 200 -8.63 22.34 1.62
N LEU A 201 -9.86 22.84 1.41
CA LEU A 201 -10.86 22.18 0.58
C LEU A 201 -10.45 22.21 -0.89
N TYR A 202 -9.88 23.33 -1.36
CA TYR A 202 -9.36 23.45 -2.73
C TYR A 202 -8.16 22.52 -2.97
N ILE A 203 -7.21 22.47 -2.03
CA ILE A 203 -6.07 21.53 -2.12
C ILE A 203 -6.57 20.08 -2.07
N ALA A 204 -7.50 19.76 -1.17
CA ALA A 204 -8.11 18.42 -1.11
C ALA A 204 -8.81 18.05 -2.42
N SER A 205 -9.43 19.01 -3.12
CA SER A 205 -10.06 18.77 -4.42
C SER A 205 -9.04 18.39 -5.49
N GLY A 206 -7.88 19.06 -5.53
CA GLY A 206 -6.79 18.70 -6.44
C GLY A 206 -6.16 17.34 -6.10
N LEU A 207 -5.91 17.08 -4.81
CA LEU A 207 -5.39 15.78 -4.35
C LEU A 207 -6.33 14.62 -4.66
N LEU A 208 -7.64 14.83 -4.52
CA LEU A 208 -8.65 13.85 -4.93
C LEU A 208 -8.58 13.60 -6.44
N ALA A 209 -8.46 14.63 -7.27
CA ALA A 209 -8.36 14.45 -8.72
C ALA A 209 -7.13 13.62 -9.10
N PHE A 210 -5.97 13.91 -8.50
CA PHE A 210 -4.77 13.10 -8.69
C PHE A 210 -4.95 11.67 -8.19
N ALA A 211 -5.57 11.46 -7.03
CA ALA A 211 -5.83 10.12 -6.51
C ALA A 211 -6.72 9.28 -7.45
N PHE A 212 -7.81 9.86 -7.94
CA PHE A 212 -8.72 9.19 -8.88
C PHE A 212 -8.07 8.97 -10.26
N ALA A 213 -7.18 9.86 -10.70
CA ALA A 213 -6.39 9.66 -11.92
C ALA A 213 -5.17 8.74 -11.73
N THR A 214 -4.92 8.24 -10.51
CA THR A 214 -3.80 7.34 -10.21
C THR A 214 -4.26 5.87 -10.17
N LYS A 215 -5.21 5.54 -9.30
CA LYS A 215 -5.61 4.14 -9.04
C LYS A 215 -6.96 4.03 -8.35
N GLU A 216 -7.61 2.89 -8.53
CA GLU A 216 -8.91 2.52 -7.92
C GLU A 216 -8.83 2.42 -6.39
N THR A 217 -7.64 2.32 -5.80
CA THR A 217 -7.48 2.45 -4.33
C THR A 217 -7.97 3.79 -3.78
N SER A 218 -8.15 4.81 -4.63
CA SER A 218 -8.82 6.07 -4.29
C SER A 218 -10.25 5.87 -3.76
N TYR A 219 -10.99 4.87 -4.24
CA TYR A 219 -12.30 4.49 -3.72
C TYR A 219 -12.19 4.03 -2.26
N LEU A 220 -11.21 3.17 -1.94
CA LEU A 220 -10.97 2.69 -0.58
C LEU A 220 -10.59 3.84 0.37
N VAL A 221 -9.68 4.72 -0.05
CA VAL A 221 -9.27 5.89 0.73
C VAL A 221 -10.47 6.80 1.02
N THR A 222 -11.30 7.06 0.01
CA THR A 222 -12.50 7.89 0.15
C THR A 222 -13.48 7.25 1.14
N VAL A 223 -13.72 5.95 1.08
CA VAL A 223 -14.59 5.23 2.03
C VAL A 223 -14.06 5.31 3.45
N ILE A 224 -12.76 5.08 3.66
CA ILE A 224 -12.13 5.15 4.99
C ILE A 224 -12.34 6.55 5.60
N LEU A 225 -12.06 7.60 4.84
CA LEU A 225 -12.22 8.97 5.32
C LEU A 225 -13.69 9.33 5.54
N CYS A 226 -14.58 8.96 4.62
CA CYS A 226 -16.01 9.22 4.73
C CYS A 226 -16.63 8.52 5.95
N LEU A 227 -16.30 7.25 6.20
CA LEU A 227 -16.80 6.52 7.36
C LEU A 227 -16.35 7.17 8.67
N PHE A 228 -15.07 7.53 8.79
CA PHE A 228 -14.59 8.24 9.97
C PHE A 228 -15.28 9.60 10.15
N LEU A 229 -15.33 10.42 9.09
CA LEU A 229 -15.93 11.74 9.13
C LEU A 229 -17.43 11.69 9.43
N PHE A 230 -18.13 10.70 8.89
CA PHE A 230 -19.53 10.43 9.20
C PHE A 230 -19.70 10.17 10.68
N VAL A 231 -18.90 9.26 11.25
CA VAL A 231 -19.00 8.93 12.67
C VAL A 231 -18.70 10.12 13.57
N ILE A 232 -17.71 10.97 13.26
CA ILE A 232 -17.42 12.15 14.09
C ILE A 232 -18.41 13.31 13.87
N ALA A 233 -19.07 13.39 12.70
CA ALA A 233 -20.10 14.39 12.41
C ALA A 233 -21.47 14.02 13.02
N THR A 234 -21.73 12.71 13.20
CA THR A 234 -23.02 12.19 13.64
C THR A 234 -23.46 12.67 15.04
N PRO A 235 -22.60 12.80 16.07
CA PRO A 235 -23.02 13.21 17.42
C PRO A 235 -23.75 14.55 17.52
N ASP A 236 -23.43 15.50 16.64
CA ASP A 236 -24.12 16.80 16.57
C ASP A 236 -25.56 16.65 16.06
N HIS A 237 -25.78 15.76 15.09
CA HIS A 237 -27.08 15.48 14.50
C HIS A 237 -27.89 14.47 15.31
N TRP A 238 -27.24 13.46 15.89
CA TRP A 238 -27.86 12.43 16.72
C TRP A 238 -28.51 13.03 17.96
N ARG A 239 -27.94 14.09 18.55
CA ARG A 239 -28.61 14.83 19.65
C ARG A 239 -29.95 15.43 19.22
N LYS A 240 -30.02 15.97 18.00
CA LYS A 240 -31.25 16.53 17.43
C LYS A 240 -32.26 15.43 17.10
N VAL A 241 -31.81 14.34 16.46
CA VAL A 241 -32.64 13.15 16.17
C VAL A 241 -33.17 12.54 17.47
N LYS A 242 -32.34 12.37 18.49
CA LYS A 242 -32.76 11.84 19.79
C LYS A 242 -33.83 12.70 20.45
N GLY A 243 -33.79 14.03 20.27
CA GLY A 243 -34.86 14.93 20.70
C GLY A 243 -36.20 14.67 20.02
N THR A 244 -36.22 14.06 18.83
CA THR A 244 -37.44 13.66 18.11
C THR A 244 -37.87 12.22 18.39
N LEU A 245 -37.01 11.39 19.00
CA LEU A 245 -37.29 9.99 19.28
C LEU A 245 -38.18 9.84 20.52
N ARG A 246 -39.29 9.10 20.36
CA ARG A 246 -40.25 8.76 21.44
C ARG A 246 -40.12 7.30 21.90
N VAL A 247 -38.91 6.74 21.89
CA VAL A 247 -38.68 5.33 22.26
C VAL A 247 -38.43 5.21 23.76
N THR A 248 -39.35 4.55 24.48
CA THR A 248 -39.19 4.18 25.90
C THR A 248 -38.62 2.77 25.99
N VAL A 249 -37.40 2.63 26.53
CA VAL A 249 -36.72 1.33 26.67
C VAL A 249 -37.45 0.47 27.71
N GLY A 250 -37.92 -0.72 27.32
CA GLY A 250 -38.61 -1.68 28.19
C GLY A 250 -40.08 -1.95 27.81
N GLU A 251 -40.74 -1.01 27.13
CA GLU A 251 -42.17 -1.12 26.78
C GLU A 251 -42.43 -1.26 25.27
N THR A 252 -41.40 -1.02 24.43
CA THR A 252 -41.51 -1.09 22.97
C THR A 252 -40.92 -2.40 22.44
N SER A 253 -41.70 -3.10 21.61
CA SER A 253 -41.21 -4.28 20.89
C SER A 253 -40.08 -3.89 19.91
N PRO A 254 -39.11 -4.76 19.62
CA PRO A 254 -38.01 -4.44 18.70
C PRO A 254 -38.46 -3.88 17.32
N PRO A 255 -39.51 -4.42 16.67
CA PRO A 255 -40.02 -3.84 15.41
C PRO A 255 -40.60 -2.44 15.58
N SER A 256 -41.34 -2.20 16.67
CA SER A 256 -41.92 -0.87 16.96
C SER A 256 -40.83 0.15 17.33
N ALA A 257 -39.79 -0.27 18.03
CA ALA A 257 -38.61 0.55 18.30
C ALA A 257 -37.87 0.92 17.00
N LEU A 258 -37.67 -0.04 16.09
CA LEU A 258 -37.08 0.23 14.77
C LEU A 258 -37.94 1.20 13.94
N TRP A 259 -39.27 1.03 13.94
CA TRP A 259 -40.19 1.95 13.27
C TRP A 259 -40.13 3.36 13.85
N GLN A 260 -40.13 3.50 15.17
CA GLN A 260 -40.03 4.80 15.84
C GLN A 260 -38.67 5.46 15.63
N ILE A 261 -37.58 4.68 15.59
CA ILE A 261 -36.26 5.17 15.20
C ILE A 261 -36.27 5.68 13.76
N GLY A 262 -36.81 4.88 12.84
CA GLY A 262 -36.98 5.26 11.44
C GLY A 262 -37.83 6.51 11.27
N ALA A 263 -38.95 6.61 11.99
CA ALA A 263 -39.85 7.75 11.97
C ALA A 263 -39.21 9.01 12.58
N GLY A 264 -38.38 8.89 13.63
CA GLY A 264 -37.63 10.01 14.20
C GLY A 264 -36.51 10.50 13.26
N ILE A 265 -35.79 9.57 12.62
CA ILE A 265 -34.81 9.91 11.59
C ILE A 265 -35.50 10.59 10.40
N TRP A 266 -36.62 10.03 9.92
CA TRP A 266 -37.41 10.60 8.83
C TRP A 266 -37.99 11.97 9.19
N GLY A 267 -38.51 12.13 10.42
CA GLY A 267 -38.97 13.40 10.95
C GLY A 267 -37.85 14.44 10.97
N TYR A 268 -36.67 14.09 11.47
CA TYR A 268 -35.52 14.98 11.43
C TYR A 268 -35.09 15.35 9.99
N LEU A 269 -35.09 14.39 9.07
CA LEU A 269 -34.78 14.63 7.66
C LEU A 269 -35.84 15.48 6.95
N SER A 270 -37.13 15.29 7.27
CA SER A 270 -38.26 15.97 6.63
C SER A 270 -38.41 17.44 7.04
N HIS A 271 -37.86 17.83 8.19
CA HIS A 271 -37.78 19.24 8.61
C HIS A 271 -36.67 20.03 7.87
N GLY A 272 -35.94 19.37 6.95
CA GLY A 272 -34.91 19.99 6.12
C GLY A 272 -33.60 20.16 6.87
N ILE A 273 -32.59 19.36 6.50
CA ILE A 273 -31.23 19.58 6.99
C ILE A 273 -30.61 20.75 6.22
N ARG A 274 -30.35 21.86 6.90
CA ARG A 274 -29.60 22.98 6.32
C ARG A 274 -28.12 22.60 6.21
N LEU A 275 -27.72 22.13 5.03
CA LEU A 275 -26.33 21.71 4.77
C LEU A 275 -25.34 22.85 5.04
N SER A 276 -25.72 24.10 4.79
CA SER A 276 -24.90 25.30 5.05
C SER A 276 -24.42 25.45 6.51
N GLU A 277 -25.14 24.86 7.46
CA GLU A 277 -24.83 24.87 8.91
C GLU A 277 -23.93 23.71 9.34
N PHE A 278 -23.45 22.88 8.41
CA PHE A 278 -22.58 21.75 8.72
C PHE A 278 -21.27 22.19 9.40
N GLY A 279 -20.93 21.50 10.48
CA GLY A 279 -19.62 21.62 11.12
C GLY A 279 -18.48 21.26 10.17
N ARG A 280 -17.24 21.50 10.59
CA ARG A 280 -16.06 21.33 9.71
C ARG A 280 -15.87 19.88 9.24
N ALA A 281 -16.05 18.89 10.13
CA ALA A 281 -15.98 17.49 9.74
C ALA A 281 -17.07 17.09 8.72
N ALA A 282 -18.32 17.50 8.97
CA ALA A 282 -19.44 17.27 8.07
C ALA A 282 -19.28 18.00 6.72
N SER A 283 -18.69 19.20 6.73
CA SER A 283 -18.36 19.96 5.53
C SER A 283 -17.30 19.26 4.67
N PHE A 284 -16.25 18.69 5.28
CA PHE A 284 -15.25 17.91 4.55
C PHE A 284 -15.84 16.60 4.02
N LEU A 285 -16.66 15.90 4.82
CA LEU A 285 -17.40 14.71 4.37
C LEU A 285 -18.24 15.02 3.14
N LEU A 286 -19.03 16.10 3.19
CA LEU A 286 -19.90 16.48 2.09
C LEU A 286 -19.09 16.84 0.84
N LEU A 287 -17.93 17.49 0.98
CA LEU A 287 -17.00 17.71 -0.13
C LEU A 287 -16.55 16.39 -0.76
N LEU A 288 -16.03 15.45 0.05
CA LEU A 288 -15.56 14.14 -0.44
C LEU A 288 -16.68 13.39 -1.18
N VAL A 289 -17.86 13.30 -0.56
CA VAL A 289 -19.02 12.59 -1.12
C VAL A 289 -19.45 13.24 -2.43
N THR A 290 -19.68 14.56 -2.44
CA THR A 290 -20.23 15.22 -3.63
C THR A 290 -19.23 15.24 -4.79
N LEU A 291 -17.97 15.60 -4.57
CA LEU A 291 -16.98 15.65 -5.66
C LEU A 291 -16.71 14.28 -6.29
N THR A 292 -16.72 13.22 -5.48
CA THR A 292 -16.42 11.88 -5.99
C THR A 292 -17.66 11.14 -6.47
N LEU A 293 -18.88 11.59 -6.14
CA LEU A 293 -20.13 10.87 -6.42
C LEU A 293 -20.24 10.37 -7.87
N PRO A 294 -19.97 11.16 -8.92
CA PRO A 294 -20.04 10.65 -10.29
C PRO A 294 -19.03 9.54 -10.61
N GLN A 295 -17.88 9.49 -9.94
CA GLN A 295 -16.89 8.42 -10.11
C GLN A 295 -17.41 7.09 -9.53
N TRP A 296 -18.40 7.13 -8.64
CA TRP A 296 -19.05 5.94 -8.10
C TRP A 296 -20.17 5.37 -8.99
N SER A 297 -20.43 5.95 -10.17
CA SER A 297 -21.57 5.58 -11.02
C SER A 297 -21.63 4.09 -11.35
N ALA A 298 -20.48 3.47 -11.64
CA ALA A 298 -20.42 2.06 -11.96
C ALA A 298 -20.72 1.12 -10.77
N ALA A 299 -20.82 1.62 -9.53
CA ALA A 299 -21.21 0.80 -8.37
C ALA A 299 -22.63 0.21 -8.51
N VAL A 300 -23.47 0.81 -9.37
CA VAL A 300 -24.80 0.25 -9.71
C VAL A 300 -24.68 -1.15 -10.35
N SER A 301 -23.55 -1.46 -11.00
CA SER A 301 -23.31 -2.78 -11.61
C SER A 301 -23.26 -3.93 -10.59
N ILE A 302 -23.02 -3.64 -9.31
CA ILE A 302 -23.09 -4.65 -8.23
C ILE A 302 -24.48 -5.31 -8.20
N PHE A 303 -25.53 -4.58 -8.57
CA PHE A 303 -26.89 -5.10 -8.60
C PHE A 303 -27.25 -5.83 -9.89
N GLN A 304 -26.38 -5.84 -10.91
CA GLN A 304 -26.64 -6.43 -12.23
C GLN A 304 -27.11 -7.88 -12.14
N ASN A 305 -26.42 -8.70 -11.35
CA ASN A 305 -26.70 -10.12 -11.20
C ASN A 305 -27.67 -10.43 -10.04
N THR A 306 -28.35 -9.41 -9.50
CA THR A 306 -29.32 -9.56 -8.41
C THR A 306 -30.74 -9.56 -8.95
N PRO A 307 -31.75 -10.09 -8.21
CA PRO A 307 -33.16 -10.03 -8.63
C PRO A 307 -33.68 -8.63 -8.95
N LEU A 308 -32.98 -7.57 -8.50
CA LEU A 308 -33.32 -6.19 -8.79
C LEU A 308 -33.15 -5.84 -10.28
N LEU A 309 -32.11 -6.37 -10.95
CA LEU A 309 -31.76 -6.02 -12.34
C LEU A 309 -31.57 -7.23 -13.26
N SER A 310 -31.50 -8.46 -12.75
CA SER A 310 -31.25 -9.65 -13.58
C SER A 310 -32.33 -9.88 -14.64
N TRP A 311 -33.57 -9.46 -14.37
CA TRP A 311 -34.69 -9.53 -15.32
C TRP A 311 -34.57 -8.57 -16.52
N SER A 312 -33.73 -7.53 -16.40
CA SER A 312 -33.59 -6.49 -17.42
C SER A 312 -32.63 -6.87 -18.55
N ASN A 313 -31.86 -7.95 -18.38
CA ASN A 313 -30.79 -8.39 -19.30
C ASN A 313 -29.80 -7.26 -19.67
N LEU A 314 -29.58 -6.32 -18.75
CA LEU A 314 -28.65 -5.21 -18.91
C LEU A 314 -27.22 -5.62 -18.55
N THR A 315 -26.26 -5.25 -19.38
CA THR A 315 -24.84 -5.37 -19.07
C THR A 315 -24.28 -4.00 -18.69
N LEU A 316 -24.13 -3.76 -17.39
CA LEU A 316 -23.58 -2.55 -16.78
C LEU A 316 -22.07 -2.65 -16.54
N ALA A 317 -21.56 -3.83 -16.20
CA ALA A 317 -20.14 -4.14 -16.15
C ALA A 317 -19.87 -5.48 -16.83
N ASN A 318 -19.14 -5.43 -17.95
CA ASN A 318 -18.85 -6.62 -18.72
C ASN A 318 -17.78 -7.50 -18.03
N PRO A 319 -18.05 -8.80 -17.79
CA PRO A 319 -17.07 -9.72 -17.19
C PRO A 319 -16.13 -10.37 -18.21
N GLU A 320 -16.47 -10.36 -19.50
CA GLU A 320 -15.80 -11.13 -20.55
C GLU A 320 -14.97 -10.25 -21.49
N THR A 321 -14.04 -10.88 -22.22
CA THR A 321 -13.08 -10.21 -23.11
C THR A 321 -13.66 -9.78 -24.46
N ALA A 322 -14.86 -10.25 -24.82
CA ALA A 322 -15.49 -9.92 -26.11
C ALA A 322 -15.83 -8.42 -26.25
N ASN A 323 -16.01 -7.72 -25.13
CA ASN A 323 -16.13 -6.28 -25.06
C ASN A 323 -15.12 -5.75 -24.01
N PRO A 324 -14.88 -4.43 -23.94
CA PRO A 324 -14.01 -3.87 -22.91
C PRO A 324 -14.51 -4.26 -21.51
N ILE A 325 -13.68 -4.99 -20.76
CA ILE A 325 -14.02 -5.48 -19.41
C ILE A 325 -14.40 -4.28 -18.53
N GLY A 326 -15.49 -4.44 -17.77
CA GLY A 326 -16.01 -3.41 -16.88
C GLY A 326 -16.83 -2.30 -17.56
N ALA A 327 -16.90 -2.26 -18.90
CA ALA A 327 -17.73 -1.31 -19.61
C ALA A 327 -19.20 -1.76 -19.64
N ALA A 328 -20.11 -0.80 -19.77
CA ALA A 328 -21.51 -1.08 -20.09
C ALA A 328 -21.66 -1.35 -21.59
N SER A 329 -22.60 -2.23 -21.97
CA SER A 329 -22.87 -2.57 -23.37
C SER A 329 -24.37 -2.67 -23.68
N GLY A 330 -24.73 -2.47 -24.97
CA GLY A 330 -26.12 -2.51 -25.43
C GLY A 330 -27.00 -1.49 -24.70
N GLY A 331 -28.17 -1.93 -24.21
CA GLY A 331 -29.09 -1.09 -23.42
C GLY A 331 -28.49 -0.61 -22.09
N GLY A 332 -27.47 -1.30 -21.57
CA GLY A 332 -26.74 -0.90 -20.36
C GLY A 332 -26.05 0.46 -20.51
N LEU A 333 -25.65 0.84 -21.73
CA LEU A 333 -24.99 2.13 -22.00
C LEU A 333 -25.92 3.32 -21.69
N VAL A 334 -27.19 3.21 -22.04
CA VAL A 334 -28.19 4.27 -21.79
C VAL A 334 -28.42 4.45 -20.30
N VAL A 335 -28.52 3.32 -19.56
CA VAL A 335 -28.66 3.33 -18.11
C VAL A 335 -27.40 3.90 -17.45
N ALA A 336 -26.22 3.50 -17.93
CA ALA A 336 -24.95 4.01 -17.44
C ALA A 336 -24.86 5.54 -17.59
N PHE A 337 -25.18 6.06 -18.78
CA PHE A 337 -25.23 7.49 -19.03
C PHE A 337 -26.23 8.21 -18.12
N ALA A 338 -27.45 7.66 -17.98
CA ALA A 338 -28.48 8.25 -17.12
C ALA A 338 -28.05 8.28 -15.64
N VAL A 339 -27.39 7.23 -15.15
CA VAL A 339 -26.86 7.15 -13.78
C VAL A 339 -25.76 8.20 -13.58
N VAL A 340 -24.82 8.33 -14.51
CA VAL A 340 -23.74 9.33 -14.44
C VAL A 340 -24.34 10.74 -14.37
N VAL A 341 -25.28 11.06 -15.28
CA VAL A 341 -25.96 12.37 -15.30
C VAL A 341 -26.72 12.61 -13.99
N ALA A 342 -27.43 11.61 -13.48
CA ALA A 342 -28.15 11.72 -12.21
C ALA A 342 -27.20 11.96 -11.03
N MET A 343 -26.08 11.23 -10.96
CA MET A 343 -25.07 11.41 -9.91
C MET A 343 -24.40 12.79 -9.99
N PHE A 344 -24.12 13.30 -11.19
CA PHE A 344 -23.67 14.68 -11.38
C PHE A 344 -24.71 15.70 -10.91
N ALA A 345 -25.97 15.52 -11.29
CA ALA A 345 -27.06 16.41 -10.89
C ALA A 345 -27.25 16.45 -9.36
N ILE A 346 -27.21 15.28 -8.70
CA ILE A 346 -27.27 15.15 -7.24
C ILE A 346 -26.06 15.85 -6.60
N SER A 347 -24.86 15.63 -7.13
CA SER A 347 -23.64 16.26 -6.65
C SER A 347 -23.73 17.80 -6.69
N ILE A 348 -24.14 18.36 -7.82
CA ILE A 348 -24.35 19.81 -8.02
C ILE A 348 -25.43 20.34 -7.07
N TYR A 349 -26.56 19.63 -6.96
CA TYR A 349 -27.66 20.02 -6.08
C TYR A 349 -27.21 20.09 -4.62
N LEU A 350 -26.52 19.05 -4.12
CA LEU A 350 -26.00 19.04 -2.75
C LEU A 350 -24.94 20.13 -2.53
N GLY A 351 -24.08 20.37 -3.51
CA GLY A 351 -23.11 21.45 -3.50
C GLY A 351 -23.74 22.84 -3.41
N PHE A 352 -24.82 23.06 -4.17
CA PHE A 352 -25.63 24.28 -4.16
C PHE A 352 -26.28 24.52 -2.79
N GLN A 353 -26.88 23.48 -2.20
CA GLN A 353 -27.54 23.54 -0.89
C GLN A 353 -26.56 23.77 0.28
N TRP A 354 -25.28 23.41 0.13
CA TRP A 354 -24.26 23.55 1.16
C TRP A 354 -23.58 24.93 1.16
N ARG A 355 -22.63 25.12 0.25
CA ARG A 355 -21.76 26.29 0.15
C ARG A 355 -21.31 26.45 -1.29
N TRP A 356 -22.24 26.85 -2.15
CA TRP A 356 -22.02 26.97 -3.60
C TRP A 356 -20.66 27.58 -3.95
N GLY A 357 -20.35 28.75 -3.37
CA GLY A 357 -19.10 29.47 -3.62
C GLY A 357 -17.82 28.66 -3.38
N VAL A 358 -17.81 27.76 -2.40
CA VAL A 358 -16.67 26.87 -2.17
C VAL A 358 -16.77 25.67 -3.10
N TRP A 359 -17.95 25.06 -3.17
CA TRP A 359 -18.16 23.81 -3.87
C TRP A 359 -17.87 23.91 -5.37
N TRP A 360 -18.38 24.92 -6.09
CA TRP A 360 -18.16 25.01 -7.53
C TRP A 360 -16.69 25.22 -7.88
N ARG A 361 -15.93 25.96 -7.05
CA ARG A 361 -14.48 26.15 -7.23
C ARG A 361 -13.72 24.85 -7.02
N SER A 362 -14.10 24.11 -5.98
CA SER A 362 -13.60 22.76 -5.72
C SER A 362 -13.92 21.79 -6.87
N ALA A 363 -15.14 21.83 -7.40
CA ALA A 363 -15.56 21.01 -8.53
C ALA A 363 -14.79 21.35 -9.80
N VAL A 364 -14.58 22.63 -10.11
CA VAL A 364 -13.74 23.07 -11.24
C VAL A 364 -12.31 22.54 -11.08
N ILE A 365 -11.69 22.70 -9.91
CA ILE A 365 -10.34 22.17 -9.66
C ILE A 365 -10.30 20.65 -9.89
N PHE A 366 -11.25 19.91 -9.32
CA PHE A 366 -11.28 18.46 -9.42
C PHE A 366 -11.51 18.00 -10.87
N TYR A 367 -12.60 18.44 -11.50
CA TYR A 367 -13.00 17.95 -12.82
C TYR A 367 -12.12 18.50 -13.93
N THR A 368 -11.49 19.67 -13.80
CA THR A 368 -10.52 20.13 -14.80
C THR A 368 -9.27 19.25 -14.79
N ILE A 369 -8.67 18.99 -13.62
CA ILE A 369 -7.51 18.10 -13.53
C ILE A 369 -7.89 16.70 -14.02
N TRP A 370 -9.00 16.16 -13.52
CA TRP A 370 -9.47 14.83 -13.88
C TRP A 370 -9.75 14.71 -15.38
N ALA A 371 -10.46 15.67 -15.98
CA ALA A 371 -10.81 15.62 -17.41
C ALA A 371 -9.58 15.80 -18.30
N LEU A 372 -8.62 16.64 -17.92
CA LEU A 372 -7.36 16.77 -18.67
C LEU A 372 -6.59 15.45 -18.71
N LEU A 373 -6.39 14.81 -17.56
CA LEU A 373 -5.67 13.54 -17.49
C LEU A 373 -6.44 12.39 -18.15
N TYR A 374 -7.75 12.27 -17.90
CA TYR A 374 -8.52 11.19 -18.53
C TYR A 374 -8.74 11.38 -20.02
N SER A 375 -8.66 12.60 -20.54
CA SER A 375 -8.75 12.83 -21.98
C SER A 375 -7.39 12.86 -22.70
N THR A 376 -6.29 12.60 -21.97
CA THR A 376 -4.92 12.78 -22.46
C THR A 376 -4.73 14.16 -23.08
N PHE A 377 -5.04 15.19 -22.30
CA PHE A 377 -5.04 16.59 -22.73
C PHE A 377 -5.87 16.83 -24.01
N PHE A 378 -7.06 16.21 -24.05
CA PHE A 378 -8.05 16.27 -25.15
C PHE A 378 -7.66 15.55 -26.45
N THR A 379 -6.59 14.76 -26.48
CA THR A 379 -6.28 13.93 -27.65
C THR A 379 -7.14 12.66 -27.71
N ASN A 380 -7.76 12.25 -26.60
CA ASN A 380 -8.61 11.06 -26.51
C ASN A 380 -9.82 11.28 -25.59
N LEU A 381 -10.95 11.74 -26.12
CA LEU A 381 -12.15 12.03 -25.33
C LEU A 381 -12.84 10.78 -24.76
N ASP A 382 -12.64 9.61 -25.35
CA ASP A 382 -13.24 8.35 -24.87
C ASP A 382 -12.70 7.96 -23.48
N GLY A 383 -11.51 8.47 -23.13
CA GLY A 383 -10.92 8.31 -21.83
C GLY A 383 -11.76 8.91 -20.68
N LEU A 384 -12.61 9.92 -20.95
CA LEU A 384 -13.58 10.42 -19.95
C LEU A 384 -14.64 9.36 -19.59
N GLY A 385 -15.10 8.60 -20.58
CA GLY A 385 -16.07 7.53 -20.38
C GLY A 385 -15.46 6.35 -19.61
N SER A 386 -14.24 5.96 -19.97
CA SER A 386 -13.54 4.89 -19.25
C SER A 386 -13.15 5.32 -17.83
N GLY A 387 -12.83 6.60 -17.59
CA GLY A 387 -12.57 7.12 -16.26
C GLY A 387 -13.78 7.11 -15.33
N VAL A 388 -14.93 7.65 -15.78
CA VAL A 388 -16.11 7.81 -14.92
C VAL A 388 -16.85 6.49 -14.66
N TRP A 389 -16.71 5.52 -15.58
CA TRP A 389 -17.44 4.26 -15.53
C TRP A 389 -16.50 3.04 -15.48
N GLN A 390 -15.70 2.86 -16.53
CA GLN A 390 -14.98 1.60 -16.75
C GLN A 390 -13.92 1.32 -15.69
N GLY A 391 -13.28 2.33 -15.08
CA GLY A 391 -12.31 2.15 -13.98
C GLY A 391 -12.89 1.33 -12.82
N LEU A 392 -13.98 1.83 -12.22
CA LEU A 392 -14.68 1.11 -11.15
C LEU A 392 -15.40 -0.14 -11.65
N GLY A 393 -16.00 -0.08 -12.85
CA GLY A 393 -16.67 -1.23 -13.46
C GLY A 393 -15.72 -2.42 -13.68
N TYR A 394 -14.48 -2.14 -14.08
CA TYR A 394 -13.43 -3.14 -14.25
C TYR A 394 -13.02 -3.73 -12.92
N TRP A 395 -12.82 -2.89 -11.89
CA TRP A 395 -12.48 -3.36 -10.55
C TRP A 395 -13.56 -4.25 -9.92
N ILE A 396 -14.85 -3.95 -10.19
CA ILE A 396 -15.99 -4.78 -9.78
C ILE A 396 -15.98 -6.11 -10.55
N ALA A 397 -15.85 -6.06 -11.89
CA ALA A 397 -15.85 -7.24 -12.74
C ALA A 397 -14.67 -8.20 -12.44
N GLN A 398 -13.56 -7.68 -11.93
CA GLN A 398 -12.37 -8.47 -11.62
C GLN A 398 -12.34 -9.03 -10.17
N GLN A 399 -13.35 -8.75 -9.33
CA GLN A 399 -13.38 -9.29 -7.97
C GLN A 399 -13.38 -10.83 -7.96
N ASP A 400 -14.10 -11.48 -8.86
CA ASP A 400 -14.21 -12.95 -8.90
C ASP A 400 -12.97 -13.64 -9.48
N VAL A 401 -12.13 -12.92 -10.25
CA VAL A 401 -10.90 -13.45 -10.84
C VAL A 401 -9.80 -13.65 -9.79
N ALA A 402 -9.81 -12.84 -8.71
CA ALA A 402 -8.88 -12.91 -7.59
C ALA A 402 -7.41 -13.02 -8.02
N ARG A 403 -6.92 -12.04 -8.81
CA ARG A 403 -5.55 -12.04 -9.35
C ARG A 403 -4.51 -12.33 -8.27
N GLY A 404 -3.63 -13.29 -8.55
CA GLY A 404 -2.64 -13.83 -7.61
C GLY A 404 -3.21 -14.91 -6.68
N ASN A 405 -4.48 -14.84 -6.26
CA ASN A 405 -5.15 -15.79 -5.36
C ASN A 405 -4.36 -16.07 -4.07
N GLN A 406 -3.92 -15.01 -3.38
CA GLN A 406 -3.18 -15.14 -2.12
C GLN A 406 -4.12 -15.51 -0.95
N PRO A 407 -3.62 -16.21 0.09
CA PRO A 407 -4.41 -16.56 1.26
C PRO A 407 -4.90 -15.33 2.03
N TRP A 408 -6.00 -15.47 2.78
CA TRP A 408 -6.54 -14.39 3.60
C TRP A 408 -5.53 -13.86 4.65
N TYR A 409 -4.59 -14.69 5.08
CA TYR A 409 -3.56 -14.31 6.05
C TYR A 409 -2.30 -13.69 5.41
N TYR A 410 -2.31 -13.41 4.10
CA TYR A 410 -1.14 -12.91 3.37
C TYR A 410 -0.47 -11.70 4.03
N TYR A 411 -1.23 -10.64 4.36
CA TYR A 411 -0.68 -9.46 5.02
C TYR A 411 -0.23 -9.71 6.48
N PHE A 412 -0.74 -10.75 7.15
CA PHE A 412 -0.21 -11.17 8.44
C PHE A 412 1.17 -11.83 8.35
N VAL A 413 1.54 -12.36 7.18
CA VAL A 413 2.86 -12.96 6.93
C VAL A 413 3.85 -11.90 6.46
N ILE A 414 3.49 -11.07 5.48
CA ILE A 414 4.44 -10.12 4.87
C ILE A 414 4.72 -8.90 5.77
N THR A 415 3.73 -8.42 6.55
CA THR A 415 3.91 -7.22 7.39
C THR A 415 4.99 -7.41 8.46
N PRO A 416 5.03 -8.51 9.24
CA PRO A 416 6.11 -8.73 10.21
C PRO A 416 7.50 -8.92 9.58
N VAL A 417 7.58 -9.29 8.29
CA VAL A 417 8.87 -9.47 7.61
C VAL A 417 9.53 -8.11 7.29
N TYR A 418 8.73 -7.12 6.88
CA TYR A 418 9.25 -5.85 6.38
C TYR A 418 8.96 -4.66 7.30
N GLU A 419 7.88 -4.70 8.06
CA GLU A 419 7.35 -3.56 8.83
C GLU A 419 7.23 -3.87 10.31
N PHE A 420 8.11 -4.73 10.84
CA PHE A 420 8.12 -5.14 12.25
C PHE A 420 8.23 -3.96 13.24
N LEU A 421 8.96 -2.89 12.89
CA LEU A 421 9.08 -1.69 13.73
C LEU A 421 7.72 -0.99 13.90
N PRO A 422 7.09 -0.47 12.82
CA PRO A 422 5.80 0.20 12.95
C PRO A 422 4.66 -0.77 13.26
N LEU A 423 4.79 -2.07 13.00
CA LEU A 423 3.82 -3.07 13.44
C LEU A 423 3.81 -3.20 14.96
N LEU A 424 4.98 -3.39 15.60
CA LEU A 424 5.08 -3.57 17.06
C LEU A 424 4.53 -2.35 17.80
N PHE A 425 5.06 -1.17 17.49
CA PHE A 425 4.62 0.06 18.15
C PHE A 425 3.21 0.48 17.69
N GLY A 426 2.83 0.19 16.45
CA GLY A 426 1.51 0.53 15.92
C GLY A 426 0.38 -0.24 16.61
N ILE A 427 0.58 -1.53 16.92
CA ILE A 427 -0.39 -2.32 17.70
C ILE A 427 -0.52 -1.74 19.12
N ILE A 428 0.60 -1.46 19.78
CA ILE A 428 0.61 -0.85 21.12
C ILE A 428 -0.10 0.51 21.09
N ALA A 429 0.21 1.33 20.10
CA ALA A 429 -0.35 2.66 19.92
C ALA A 429 -1.86 2.62 19.61
N ALA A 430 -2.32 1.70 18.77
CA ALA A 430 -3.75 1.54 18.48
C ALA A 430 -4.52 1.18 19.74
N VAL A 431 -4.01 0.25 20.54
CA VAL A 431 -4.59 -0.16 21.84
C VAL A 431 -4.52 0.97 22.88
N TYR A 432 -3.49 1.81 22.83
CA TYR A 432 -3.34 2.98 23.69
C TYR A 432 -4.34 4.09 23.36
N TYR A 433 -4.49 4.44 22.08
CA TYR A 433 -5.35 5.54 21.66
C TYR A 433 -6.84 5.21 21.68
N THR A 434 -7.22 3.94 21.57
CA THR A 434 -8.62 3.53 21.74
C THR A 434 -9.16 3.83 23.15
N ARG A 435 -8.28 3.87 24.16
CA ARG A 435 -8.64 4.18 25.55
C ARG A 435 -8.50 5.67 25.91
N ARG A 436 -7.86 6.49 25.06
CA ARG A 436 -7.62 7.91 25.31
C ARG A 436 -8.69 8.78 24.68
N LYS A 437 -8.90 9.98 25.23
CA LYS A 437 -9.73 11.04 24.63
C LYS A 437 -8.91 11.90 23.66
N ASP A 438 -8.26 11.25 22.71
CA ASP A 438 -7.52 11.95 21.65
C ASP A 438 -8.12 11.58 20.30
N THR A 439 -8.80 12.54 19.68
CA THR A 439 -9.52 12.34 18.42
C THR A 439 -8.57 11.97 17.28
N PHE A 440 -7.37 12.57 17.22
CA PHE A 440 -6.41 12.26 16.16
C PHE A 440 -5.79 10.88 16.36
N GLY A 441 -5.43 10.52 17.60
CA GLY A 441 -4.97 9.17 17.92
C GLY A 441 -6.01 8.08 17.62
N ARG A 442 -7.29 8.33 17.92
CA ARG A 442 -8.40 7.41 17.57
C ARG A 442 -8.58 7.28 16.06
N PHE A 443 -8.44 8.38 15.30
CA PHE A 443 -8.43 8.33 13.84
C PHE A 443 -7.32 7.43 13.32
N LEU A 444 -6.09 7.60 13.82
CA LEU A 444 -4.97 6.77 13.37
C LEU A 444 -5.17 5.30 13.72
N ALA A 445 -5.70 4.99 14.91
CA ALA A 445 -6.06 3.63 15.30
C ALA A 445 -7.14 3.04 14.37
N TYR A 446 -8.19 3.82 14.08
CA TYR A 446 -9.20 3.46 13.10
C TYR A 446 -8.59 3.24 11.71
N TRP A 447 -7.70 4.12 11.27
CA TRP A 447 -7.10 4.07 9.94
C TRP A 447 -6.23 2.82 9.77
N VAL A 448 -5.45 2.43 10.78
CA VAL A 448 -4.71 1.16 10.79
C VAL A 448 -5.67 -0.03 10.62
N VAL A 449 -6.71 -0.12 11.45
CA VAL A 449 -7.64 -1.25 11.45
C VAL A 449 -8.45 -1.31 10.15
N ALA A 450 -9.04 -0.19 9.72
CA ALA A 450 -9.86 -0.11 8.52
C ALA A 450 -9.05 -0.48 7.27
N THR A 451 -7.84 0.05 7.14
CA THR A 451 -6.96 -0.27 6.02
C THR A 451 -6.58 -1.75 6.03
N PHE A 452 -6.13 -2.28 7.17
CA PHE A 452 -5.74 -3.67 7.27
C PHE A 452 -6.89 -4.62 6.90
N VAL A 453 -8.12 -4.35 7.39
CA VAL A 453 -9.32 -5.14 7.08
C VAL A 453 -9.68 -5.04 5.60
N LEU A 454 -9.76 -3.83 5.04
CA LEU A 454 -10.18 -3.63 3.64
C LEU A 454 -9.23 -4.33 2.66
N TYR A 455 -7.91 -4.21 2.85
CA TYR A 455 -6.94 -4.88 1.98
C TYR A 455 -6.89 -6.39 2.19
N THR A 456 -7.21 -6.88 3.40
CA THR A 456 -7.32 -8.32 3.66
C THR A 456 -8.56 -8.94 3.02
N VAL A 457 -9.68 -8.19 3.00
CA VAL A 457 -10.94 -8.64 2.40
C VAL A 457 -10.94 -8.49 0.87
N ALA A 458 -10.24 -7.47 0.34
CA ALA A 458 -10.11 -7.28 -1.10
C ALA A 458 -9.59 -8.54 -1.80
N SER A 459 -10.18 -8.87 -2.95
CA SER A 459 -9.87 -10.10 -3.68
C SER A 459 -8.40 -10.10 -4.16
N GLU A 460 -7.96 -9.01 -4.77
CA GLU A 460 -6.55 -8.81 -5.14
C GLU A 460 -5.67 -8.56 -3.91
N LYS A 461 -4.60 -9.35 -3.79
CA LYS A 461 -3.61 -9.27 -2.71
C LYS A 461 -2.22 -9.36 -3.29
N MET A 462 -1.44 -8.30 -3.11
CA MET A 462 -0.15 -8.15 -3.77
C MET A 462 0.82 -7.36 -2.88
N PRO A 463 2.15 -7.56 -3.01
CA PRO A 463 3.10 -6.95 -2.09
C PRO A 463 3.09 -5.40 -2.12
N TRP A 464 2.84 -4.79 -3.27
CA TRP A 464 2.78 -3.31 -3.40
C TRP A 464 1.63 -2.67 -2.62
N LEU A 465 0.53 -3.39 -2.39
CA LEU A 465 -0.59 -2.87 -1.59
C LEU A 465 -0.20 -2.71 -0.12
N LEU A 466 0.88 -3.36 0.34
CA LEU A 466 1.45 -3.18 1.67
C LEU A 466 1.83 -1.72 1.94
N VAL A 467 2.16 -0.92 0.92
CA VAL A 467 2.39 0.54 1.06
C VAL A 467 1.24 1.22 1.79
N ASN A 468 -0.01 0.87 1.44
CA ASN A 468 -1.20 1.46 2.03
C ASN A 468 -1.39 1.02 3.49
N ILE A 469 -0.98 -0.19 3.85
CA ILE A 469 -1.05 -0.74 5.23
C ILE A 469 0.08 -0.17 6.10
N SER A 470 1.30 -0.04 5.55
CA SER A 470 2.47 0.49 6.25
C SER A 470 2.31 1.96 6.64
N LEU A 471 1.72 2.77 5.74
CA LEU A 471 1.55 4.21 5.96
C LEU A 471 0.86 4.57 7.30
N PRO A 472 -0.36 4.06 7.62
CA PRO A 472 -1.00 4.34 8.90
C PRO A 472 -0.22 3.80 10.10
N LEU A 473 0.42 2.63 9.97
CA LEU A 473 1.24 2.03 11.03
C LEU A 473 2.44 2.92 11.38
N ILE A 474 3.10 3.49 10.36
CA ILE A 474 4.21 4.44 10.53
C ILE A 474 3.73 5.72 11.22
N VAL A 475 2.61 6.30 10.76
CA VAL A 475 2.10 7.56 11.32
C VAL A 475 1.67 7.41 12.78
N ILE A 476 0.95 6.33 13.13
CA ILE A 476 0.53 6.08 14.51
C ILE A 476 1.71 5.78 15.44
N THR A 477 2.73 5.07 14.94
CA THR A 477 3.96 4.77 15.68
C THR A 477 4.70 6.06 16.01
N GLY A 478 4.86 6.95 15.03
CA GLY A 478 5.57 8.22 15.23
C GLY A 478 4.84 9.13 16.20
N LYS A 479 3.49 9.18 16.14
CA LYS A 479 2.68 9.90 17.13
C LYS A 479 2.89 9.35 18.54
N PHE A 480 2.81 8.02 18.70
CA PHE A 480 2.93 7.37 20.00
C PHE A 480 4.31 7.59 20.64
N LEU A 481 5.39 7.40 19.88
CA LEU A 481 6.75 7.63 20.35
C LEU A 481 7.02 9.12 20.58
N GLY A 482 6.50 9.98 19.71
CA GLY A 482 6.58 11.44 19.83
C GLY A 482 5.90 12.00 21.08
N GLU A 483 4.91 11.31 21.63
CA GLU A 483 4.28 11.65 22.91
C GLU A 483 4.92 10.94 24.11
N THR A 484 5.52 9.77 23.91
CA THR A 484 6.05 8.92 24.99
C THR A 484 7.47 9.34 25.39
N ILE A 485 8.36 9.56 24.41
CA ILE A 485 9.77 9.87 24.65
C ILE A 485 9.96 11.23 25.38
N PRO A 486 9.25 12.32 25.00
CA PRO A 486 9.44 13.60 25.70
C PRO A 486 8.93 13.61 27.14
N ARG A 487 8.11 12.63 27.54
CA ARG A 487 7.64 12.48 28.92
C ARG A 487 8.70 11.88 29.86
N ILE A 488 9.86 11.47 29.33
CA ILE A 488 10.94 10.91 30.13
C ILE A 488 11.53 11.99 31.04
N GLU A 489 11.44 11.77 32.34
CA GLU A 489 12.05 12.62 33.35
C GLU A 489 13.51 12.22 33.57
N TRP A 490 14.41 12.76 32.73
CA TRP A 490 15.84 12.46 32.74
C TRP A 490 16.51 12.64 34.10
N ARG A 491 16.02 13.60 34.91
CA ARG A 491 16.55 13.92 36.25
C ARG A 491 16.33 12.80 37.28
N LYS A 492 15.37 11.89 37.06
CA LYS A 492 15.08 10.78 38.00
C LYS A 492 16.12 9.67 37.97
N GLY A 493 16.95 9.59 36.92
CA GLY A 493 18.00 8.58 36.78
C GLY A 493 19.38 9.20 36.55
N ALA A 494 20.42 8.56 37.06
CA ALA A 494 21.79 8.95 36.76
C ALA A 494 22.14 8.61 35.29
N PRO A 495 23.02 9.38 34.61
CA PRO A 495 23.42 9.10 33.22
C PRO A 495 23.91 7.66 33.00
N ALA A 496 24.70 7.11 33.94
CA ALA A 496 25.18 5.74 33.87
C ALA A 496 24.04 4.69 33.89
N ALA A 497 22.92 5.01 34.55
CA ALA A 497 21.76 4.13 34.64
C ALA A 497 20.91 4.16 33.37
N TRP A 498 20.85 5.30 32.68
CA TRP A 498 20.25 5.38 31.34
C TRP A 498 21.10 4.66 30.30
N LEU A 499 22.42 4.81 30.38
CA LEU A 499 23.36 4.12 29.50
C LEU A 499 23.28 2.60 29.68
N SER A 500 23.15 2.11 30.92
CA SER A 500 23.01 0.67 31.18
C SER A 500 21.71 0.10 30.62
N LEU A 501 20.61 0.87 30.59
CA LEU A 501 19.37 0.44 29.93
C LEU A 501 19.47 0.51 28.40
N LEU A 502 20.15 1.51 27.85
CA LEU A 502 20.38 1.66 26.41
C LEU A 502 21.13 0.45 25.83
N VAL A 503 22.09 -0.10 26.58
CA VAL A 503 22.86 -1.30 26.18
C VAL A 503 22.19 -2.58 26.67
N GLY A 504 21.64 -2.57 27.89
CA GLY A 504 21.09 -3.75 28.54
C GLY A 504 19.82 -4.27 27.89
N VAL A 505 18.95 -3.39 27.36
CA VAL A 505 17.72 -3.81 26.67
C VAL A 505 18.03 -4.56 25.37
N PRO A 506 18.84 -4.04 24.42
CA PRO A 506 19.24 -4.80 23.24
C PRO A 506 19.97 -6.10 23.59
N LEU A 507 20.86 -6.07 24.60
CA LEU A 507 21.57 -7.27 25.06
C LEU A 507 20.60 -8.34 25.60
N ALA A 508 19.59 -7.94 26.37
CA ALA A 508 18.55 -8.86 26.83
C ALA A 508 17.79 -9.46 25.65
N ILE A 509 17.43 -8.67 24.63
CA ILE A 509 16.75 -9.18 23.43
C ILE A 509 17.63 -10.21 22.70
N ILE A 510 18.93 -9.94 22.52
CA ILE A 510 19.87 -10.84 21.87
C ILE A 510 20.04 -12.15 22.66
N ILE A 511 20.16 -12.06 23.99
CA ILE A 511 20.28 -13.25 24.84
C ILE A 511 18.99 -14.08 24.80
N LEU A 512 17.81 -13.44 24.87
CA LEU A 512 16.52 -14.13 24.73
C LEU A 512 16.41 -14.83 23.38
N TRP A 513 16.77 -14.15 22.30
CA TRP A 513 16.84 -14.73 20.96
C TRP A 513 17.76 -15.94 20.90
N ARG A 514 18.97 -15.83 21.48
CA ARG A 514 19.95 -16.92 21.55
C ARG A 514 19.40 -18.12 22.32
N LEU A 515 18.83 -17.90 23.49
CA LEU A 515 18.28 -18.96 24.36
C LEU A 515 17.02 -19.61 23.77
N ALA A 516 16.19 -18.85 23.05
CA ALA A 516 14.96 -19.37 22.45
C ALA A 516 15.26 -20.26 21.24
N LEU A 517 16.19 -19.84 20.37
CA LEU A 517 16.37 -20.44 19.04
C LEU A 517 17.54 -21.40 18.93
N PHE A 518 18.58 -21.24 19.77
CA PHE A 518 19.77 -22.06 19.68
C PHE A 518 19.85 -23.00 20.89
N GLY A 519 20.08 -24.28 20.59
CA GLY A 519 20.50 -25.25 21.60
C GLY A 519 21.84 -24.82 22.19
N VAL A 520 22.04 -25.19 23.44
CA VAL A 520 23.25 -24.83 24.18
C VAL A 520 24.24 -25.98 24.04
N GLY A 521 24.98 -25.99 22.93
CA GLY A 521 26.13 -26.88 22.64
C GLY A 521 25.84 -28.37 22.49
N ASP A 522 26.53 -29.03 21.55
CA ASP A 522 26.59 -30.51 21.46
C ASP A 522 27.59 -31.10 22.50
N ASP A 523 28.53 -30.29 22.99
CA ASP A 523 29.43 -30.61 24.11
C ASP A 523 28.78 -30.25 25.45
N ALA A 524 28.59 -31.26 26.31
CA ALA A 524 27.83 -31.13 27.56
C ALA A 524 28.42 -30.08 28.54
N ASP A 525 29.76 -29.98 28.64
CA ASP A 525 30.42 -29.11 29.62
C ASP A 525 30.49 -27.64 29.16
N SER A 526 30.83 -27.39 27.89
CA SER A 526 30.91 -26.03 27.34
C SER A 526 29.52 -25.44 27.10
N GLY A 527 28.54 -26.28 26.76
CA GLY A 527 27.14 -25.92 26.68
C GLY A 527 26.62 -25.42 28.01
N LEU A 528 26.66 -26.24 29.06
CA LEU A 528 26.12 -25.88 30.37
C LEU A 528 26.69 -24.54 30.90
N LEU A 529 28.00 -24.32 30.76
CA LEU A 529 28.65 -23.06 31.14
C LEU A 529 28.10 -21.86 30.36
N LEU A 530 27.92 -21.98 29.04
CA LEU A 530 27.32 -20.93 28.23
C LEU A 530 25.87 -20.64 28.65
N LEU A 531 25.06 -21.68 28.92
CA LEU A 531 23.68 -21.49 29.38
C LEU A 531 23.63 -20.77 30.73
N VAL A 532 24.40 -21.25 31.71
CA VAL A 532 24.46 -20.64 33.05
C VAL A 532 24.96 -19.20 32.94
N GLY A 533 25.97 -18.93 32.11
CA GLY A 533 26.46 -17.57 31.84
C GLY A 533 25.38 -16.66 31.26
N LEU A 534 24.69 -17.09 30.20
CA LEU A 534 23.61 -16.34 29.57
C LEU A 534 22.43 -16.09 30.52
N LEU A 535 22.02 -17.10 31.31
CA LEU A 535 20.96 -16.97 32.31
C LEU A 535 21.37 -16.04 33.45
N THR A 536 22.62 -16.08 33.88
CA THR A 536 23.15 -15.18 34.92
C THR A 536 23.13 -13.73 34.43
N ILE A 537 23.62 -13.48 33.21
CA ILE A 537 23.57 -12.14 32.60
C ILE A 537 22.12 -11.69 32.44
N MET A 538 21.23 -12.56 31.95
CA MET A 538 19.78 -12.26 31.84
C MET A 538 19.18 -11.89 33.20
N PHE A 539 19.49 -12.64 34.25
CA PHE A 539 19.03 -12.36 35.60
C PHE A 539 19.52 -11.00 36.09
N LEU A 540 20.80 -10.67 35.88
CA LEU A 540 21.36 -9.36 36.24
C LEU A 540 20.71 -8.22 35.46
N LEU A 541 20.44 -8.40 34.16
CA LEU A 541 19.74 -7.41 33.33
C LEU A 541 18.29 -7.19 33.79
N VAL A 542 17.56 -8.27 34.10
CA VAL A 542 16.19 -8.19 34.63
C VAL A 542 16.17 -7.56 36.02
N ALA A 543 17.06 -7.97 36.93
CA ALA A 543 17.18 -7.40 38.26
C ALA A 543 17.53 -5.90 38.21
N GLY A 544 18.49 -5.52 37.35
CA GLY A 544 18.83 -4.13 37.07
C GLY A 544 17.66 -3.34 36.48
N GLY A 545 16.92 -3.94 35.54
CA GLY A 545 15.72 -3.34 34.96
C GLY A 545 14.61 -3.11 35.99
N VAL A 546 14.35 -4.08 36.86
CA VAL A 546 13.37 -3.97 37.97
C VAL A 546 13.82 -2.90 38.97
N PHE A 547 15.08 -2.93 39.39
CA PHE A 547 15.66 -1.90 40.25
C PHE A 547 15.48 -0.50 39.66
N MET A 548 15.74 -0.35 38.36
CA MET A 548 15.50 0.91 37.65
C MET A 548 14.03 1.29 37.60
N ALA A 549 13.13 0.36 37.29
CA ALA A 549 11.69 0.61 37.26
C ALA A 549 11.15 1.08 38.63
N ILE A 550 11.69 0.54 39.73
CA ILE A 550 11.39 1.01 41.09
C ILE A 550 11.97 2.41 41.31
N ARG A 551 13.22 2.65 40.90
CA ARG A 551 13.93 3.89 41.20
C ARG A 551 13.42 5.10 40.44
N VAL A 552 13.13 4.93 39.14
CA VAL A 552 12.69 6.01 38.24
C VAL A 552 11.17 6.05 38.04
N GLY A 553 10.48 5.00 38.48
CA GLY A 553 9.04 4.78 38.28
C GLY A 553 8.74 4.02 36.99
N ARG A 554 7.73 3.13 37.05
CA ARG A 554 7.34 2.23 35.95
C ARG A 554 7.05 2.97 34.64
N GLY A 555 6.33 4.10 34.69
CA GLY A 555 6.01 4.89 33.50
C GLY A 555 7.25 5.45 32.81
N ASN A 556 8.21 5.98 33.60
CA ASN A 556 9.45 6.53 33.09
C ASN A 556 10.37 5.44 32.51
N PHE A 557 10.45 4.29 33.20
CA PHE A 557 11.19 3.12 32.73
C PHE A 557 10.66 2.60 31.40
N VAL A 558 9.34 2.40 31.28
CA VAL A 558 8.72 1.93 30.03
C VAL A 558 8.94 2.94 28.90
N ALA A 559 8.76 4.23 29.17
CA ALA A 559 9.02 5.27 28.18
C ALA A 559 10.48 5.25 27.69
N PHE A 560 11.45 5.14 28.61
CA PHE A 560 12.85 5.03 28.24
C PHE A 560 13.15 3.75 27.46
N ALA A 561 12.60 2.60 27.87
CA ALA A 561 12.81 1.32 27.20
C ALA A 561 12.34 1.31 25.73
N THR A 562 11.42 2.20 25.34
CA THR A 562 11.03 2.35 23.93
C THR A 562 12.18 2.84 23.04
N ILE A 563 13.14 3.61 23.57
CA ILE A 563 14.25 4.18 22.81
C ILE A 563 15.20 3.10 22.27
N PRO A 564 15.85 2.25 23.09
CA PRO A 564 16.75 1.21 22.58
C PRO A 564 16.03 0.21 21.67
N VAL A 565 14.76 -0.13 21.97
CA VAL A 565 13.95 -1.02 21.13
C VAL A 565 13.71 -0.38 19.76
N PHE A 566 13.30 0.90 19.74
CA PHE A 566 13.11 1.64 18.50
C PHE A 566 14.41 1.72 17.68
N LEU A 567 15.54 2.05 18.30
CA LEU A 567 16.83 2.17 17.61
C LEU A 567 17.28 0.82 17.01
N LEU A 568 17.15 -0.27 17.77
CA LEU A 568 17.46 -1.61 17.29
C LEU A 568 16.59 -2.00 16.08
N LEU A 569 15.27 -1.81 16.19
CA LEU A 569 14.35 -2.15 15.11
C LEU A 569 14.48 -1.20 13.91
N MET A 570 14.83 0.07 14.12
CA MET A 570 15.15 1.01 13.04
C MET A 570 16.41 0.57 12.29
N ALA A 571 17.48 0.18 13.00
CA ALA A 571 18.70 -0.32 12.38
C ALA A 571 18.43 -1.59 11.54
N LEU A 572 17.61 -2.51 12.06
CA LEU A 572 17.17 -3.68 11.31
C LEU A 572 16.30 -3.30 10.11
N SER A 573 15.40 -2.32 10.25
CA SER A 573 14.55 -1.84 9.14
C SER A 573 15.40 -1.25 8.02
N ILE A 574 16.41 -0.43 8.35
CA ILE A 574 17.38 0.10 7.39
C ILE A 574 18.08 -1.04 6.67
N ARG A 575 18.64 -2.01 7.40
CA ARG A 575 19.31 -3.18 6.81
C ARG A 575 18.39 -3.94 5.86
N THR A 576 17.16 -4.22 6.28
CA THR A 576 16.15 -4.94 5.48
C THR A 576 15.78 -4.15 4.23
N GLY A 577 15.57 -2.84 4.35
CA GLY A 577 15.24 -1.97 3.21
C GLY A 577 16.37 -1.88 2.20
N LEU A 578 17.62 -1.73 2.67
CA LEU A 578 18.79 -1.71 1.80
C LEU A 578 19.00 -3.05 1.10
N THR A 579 18.84 -4.16 1.82
CA THR A 579 18.95 -5.51 1.24
C THR A 579 17.90 -5.73 0.16
N ALA A 580 16.63 -5.44 0.47
CA ALA A 580 15.53 -5.64 -0.47
C ALA A 580 15.60 -4.71 -1.70
N SER A 581 16.14 -3.49 -1.55
CA SER A 581 16.11 -2.49 -2.63
C SER A 581 17.36 -2.46 -3.51
N PHE A 582 18.53 -2.85 -2.98
CA PHE A 582 19.80 -2.75 -3.68
C PHE A 582 20.52 -4.09 -3.88
N ARG A 583 20.35 -5.06 -2.97
CA ARG A 583 21.01 -6.37 -3.11
C ARG A 583 20.12 -7.39 -3.80
N ASN A 584 18.85 -7.43 -3.41
CA ASN A 584 17.84 -8.36 -3.91
C ASN A 584 16.77 -7.64 -4.74
N GLY A 585 17.10 -6.49 -5.34
CA GLY A 585 16.13 -5.58 -5.97
C GLY A 585 15.34 -6.17 -7.13
N ASP A 586 15.90 -7.17 -7.80
CA ASP A 586 15.30 -7.96 -8.88
C ASP A 586 15.35 -9.47 -8.62
N THR A 587 15.90 -9.89 -7.49
CA THR A 587 16.06 -11.31 -7.16
C THR A 587 14.92 -11.75 -6.24
N PRO A 588 14.16 -12.80 -6.59
CA PRO A 588 12.97 -13.24 -5.86
C PRO A 588 13.26 -13.97 -4.53
N LEU A 589 14.28 -13.53 -3.78
CA LEU A 589 14.51 -13.90 -2.38
C LEU A 589 13.64 -13.08 -1.43
N GLU A 590 13.13 -11.94 -1.89
CA GLU A 590 12.22 -11.07 -1.14
C GLU A 590 10.77 -11.37 -1.51
N MET A 591 9.87 -11.49 -0.52
CA MET A 591 8.43 -11.56 -0.78
C MET A 591 7.85 -10.29 -1.41
N LEU A 592 8.60 -9.17 -1.40
CA LEU A 592 8.23 -7.96 -2.13
C LEU A 592 8.30 -8.14 -3.66
N VAL A 593 9.07 -9.13 -4.12
CA VAL A 593 9.23 -9.49 -5.54
C VAL A 593 8.21 -10.58 -5.89
N TYR A 594 7.00 -10.15 -6.27
CA TYR A 594 5.92 -11.08 -6.67
C TYR A 594 6.20 -11.79 -7.99
N THR A 595 6.65 -11.06 -8.99
CA THR A 595 7.19 -11.56 -10.27
C THR A 595 8.22 -10.54 -10.71
N GLN A 596 9.21 -10.92 -11.50
CA GLN A 596 10.26 -10.01 -11.93
C GLN A 596 10.90 -10.52 -13.21
N THR A 597 11.26 -9.60 -14.11
CA THR A 597 12.09 -9.93 -15.26
C THR A 597 13.49 -10.33 -14.78
N SER A 598 14.03 -11.42 -15.29
CA SER A 598 15.35 -11.87 -14.85
C SER A 598 16.49 -11.03 -15.48
N PRO A 599 17.68 -11.00 -14.86
CA PRO A 599 18.89 -10.42 -15.45
C PRO A 599 19.31 -11.04 -16.79
N ASP A 600 18.91 -12.28 -17.10
CA ASP A 600 19.23 -12.93 -18.37
C ASP A 600 18.63 -12.16 -19.56
N VAL A 601 17.47 -11.52 -19.37
CA VAL A 601 16.83 -10.69 -20.40
C VAL A 601 17.66 -9.44 -20.70
N THR A 602 18.21 -8.78 -19.68
CA THR A 602 19.04 -7.58 -19.90
C THR A 602 20.42 -7.94 -20.43
N GLN A 603 20.96 -9.12 -20.08
CA GLN A 603 22.16 -9.66 -20.72
C GLN A 603 21.91 -9.95 -22.20
N LEU A 604 20.82 -10.62 -22.54
CA LEU A 604 20.47 -10.87 -23.95
C LEU A 604 20.28 -9.56 -24.73
N MET A 605 19.68 -8.53 -24.13
CA MET A 605 19.59 -7.21 -24.77
C MET A 605 20.96 -6.58 -25.06
N ARG A 606 21.97 -6.79 -24.20
CA ARG A 606 23.35 -6.36 -24.47
C ARG A 606 23.97 -7.15 -25.62
N ASP A 607 23.75 -8.46 -25.66
CA ASP A 607 24.23 -9.32 -26.75
C ASP A 607 23.60 -8.91 -28.10
N ILE A 608 22.29 -8.66 -28.12
CA ILE A 608 21.56 -8.15 -29.30
C ILE A 608 22.11 -6.79 -29.76
N ALA A 609 22.31 -5.85 -28.85
CA ALA A 609 22.84 -4.52 -29.20
C ALA A 609 24.25 -4.62 -29.78
N LYS A 610 25.10 -5.49 -29.23
CA LYS A 610 26.44 -5.76 -29.77
C LYS A 610 26.37 -6.40 -31.15
N ALA A 611 25.50 -7.39 -31.35
CA ALA A 611 25.30 -8.03 -32.64
C ALA A 611 24.81 -7.04 -33.72
N GLY A 612 23.90 -6.12 -33.36
CA GLY A 612 23.46 -5.04 -34.24
C GLY A 612 24.61 -4.10 -34.62
N ALA A 613 25.44 -3.71 -33.65
CA ALA A 613 26.61 -2.86 -33.91
C ALA A 613 27.66 -3.56 -34.79
N ASP A 614 27.97 -4.83 -34.53
CA ASP A 614 28.97 -5.60 -35.27
C ASP A 614 28.53 -5.89 -36.72
N SER A 615 27.22 -6.04 -36.95
CA SER A 615 26.64 -6.28 -38.29
C SER A 615 26.32 -4.99 -39.06
N GLY A 616 26.39 -3.81 -38.43
CA GLY A 616 25.91 -2.55 -39.00
C GLY A 616 24.38 -2.44 -39.09
N GLU A 617 23.65 -3.35 -38.43
CA GLU A 617 22.19 -3.40 -38.38
C GLU A 617 21.65 -2.99 -36.99
N GLU A 618 22.18 -1.93 -36.36
CA GLU A 618 21.90 -1.54 -34.96
C GLU A 618 20.43 -1.68 -34.54
N GLN A 619 19.52 -0.92 -35.17
CA GLN A 619 18.07 -0.98 -34.95
C GLN A 619 17.34 -1.84 -35.99
N ALA A 620 18.07 -2.31 -37.00
CA ALA A 620 17.53 -3.09 -38.09
C ALA A 620 17.63 -4.60 -37.83
N LEU A 621 18.39 -5.08 -36.85
CA LEU A 621 18.56 -6.51 -36.61
C LEU A 621 17.20 -7.22 -36.45
N SER A 622 16.97 -8.29 -37.22
CA SER A 622 15.69 -9.01 -37.18
C SER A 622 15.59 -9.91 -35.95
N ILE A 623 14.52 -9.78 -35.18
CA ILE A 623 14.33 -10.46 -33.90
C ILE A 623 12.94 -11.10 -33.86
N THR A 624 12.85 -12.36 -33.46
CA THR A 624 11.57 -13.06 -33.33
C THR A 624 11.36 -13.53 -31.89
N ILE A 625 10.23 -13.14 -31.29
CA ILE A 625 9.87 -13.46 -29.90
C ILE A 625 8.53 -14.22 -29.88
N ASP A 626 8.53 -15.45 -29.39
CA ASP A 626 7.31 -16.22 -29.16
C ASP A 626 6.44 -15.55 -28.08
N GLN A 627 5.28 -15.03 -28.47
CA GLN A 627 4.37 -14.30 -27.57
C GLN A 627 3.39 -15.20 -26.80
N THR A 628 3.56 -16.53 -26.87
CA THR A 628 2.73 -17.50 -26.12
C THR A 628 2.60 -17.07 -24.65
N SER A 629 1.40 -17.18 -24.07
CA SER A 629 1.13 -16.79 -22.68
C SER A 629 1.46 -15.32 -22.34
N GLY A 630 1.37 -14.41 -23.32
CA GLY A 630 1.64 -12.98 -23.09
C GLY A 630 3.13 -12.68 -22.87
N PHE A 631 4.01 -13.48 -23.47
CA PHE A 631 5.47 -13.30 -23.40
C PHE A 631 5.97 -12.02 -24.06
N THR A 632 5.11 -11.21 -24.70
CA THR A 632 5.46 -9.91 -25.30
C THR A 632 6.18 -8.96 -24.33
N TRP A 633 5.87 -9.05 -23.03
CA TRP A 633 6.42 -8.19 -21.99
C TRP A 633 7.52 -8.93 -21.21
N PRO A 634 8.75 -8.38 -21.11
CA PRO A 634 9.09 -6.96 -21.27
C PRO A 634 9.68 -6.58 -22.63
N TRP A 635 9.74 -7.49 -23.60
CA TRP A 635 10.41 -7.26 -24.89
C TRP A 635 9.89 -6.04 -25.64
N ALA A 636 8.59 -5.74 -25.59
CA ALA A 636 8.03 -4.54 -26.23
C ALA A 636 8.72 -3.24 -25.76
N TRP A 637 9.11 -3.15 -24.49
CA TRP A 637 9.90 -2.02 -23.99
C TRP A 637 11.33 -2.04 -24.51
N TYR A 638 12.05 -3.15 -24.33
CA TYR A 638 13.47 -3.21 -24.66
C TYR A 638 13.76 -3.19 -26.16
N LEU A 639 12.82 -3.66 -26.97
CA LEU A 639 12.92 -3.70 -28.44
C LEU A 639 12.15 -2.55 -29.11
N ARG A 640 11.68 -1.55 -28.36
CA ARG A 640 10.84 -0.44 -28.88
C ARG A 640 11.47 0.34 -30.03
N ASP A 641 12.80 0.42 -30.06
CA ASP A 641 13.58 1.14 -31.06
C ASP A 641 13.96 0.27 -32.28
N TYR A 642 13.67 -1.03 -32.24
CA TYR A 642 14.01 -1.96 -33.32
C TYR A 642 12.88 -2.03 -34.36
N THR A 643 13.26 -1.96 -35.64
CA THR A 643 12.31 -1.87 -36.76
C THR A 643 11.83 -3.22 -37.30
N ARG A 644 12.55 -4.32 -37.02
CA ARG A 644 12.25 -5.68 -37.51
C ARG A 644 12.05 -6.66 -36.36
N VAL A 645 11.00 -6.45 -35.56
CA VAL A 645 10.65 -7.34 -34.45
C VAL A 645 9.33 -8.05 -34.74
N ASN A 646 9.33 -9.37 -34.66
CA ASN A 646 8.16 -10.21 -34.88
C ASN A 646 7.72 -10.89 -33.58
N TYR A 647 6.42 -10.89 -33.32
CA TYR A 647 5.82 -11.55 -32.16
C TYR A 647 4.87 -12.68 -32.57
N PRO A 648 5.35 -13.79 -33.18
CA PRO A 648 4.48 -14.93 -33.51
C PRO A 648 4.03 -15.67 -32.25
N SER A 649 2.88 -16.35 -32.31
CA SER A 649 2.48 -17.30 -31.27
C SER A 649 2.72 -18.72 -31.77
N TYR A 650 3.61 -19.47 -31.10
CA TYR A 650 3.85 -20.88 -31.42
C TYR A 650 2.90 -21.84 -30.66
N SER A 651 1.87 -21.29 -30.02
CA SER A 651 0.83 -22.08 -29.36
C SER A 651 0.05 -22.95 -30.36
N GLY A 652 0.27 -24.26 -30.33
CA GLY A 652 -0.64 -25.24 -30.94
C GLY A 652 -0.29 -25.77 -32.34
N SER A 653 0.86 -25.41 -32.93
CA SER A 653 1.35 -25.99 -34.19
C SER A 653 2.85 -26.26 -34.14
N THR A 654 3.32 -27.25 -34.91
CA THR A 654 4.75 -27.45 -35.22
C THR A 654 5.17 -26.37 -36.21
N LEU A 655 6.37 -25.83 -36.02
CA LEU A 655 6.90 -24.81 -36.92
C LEU A 655 7.25 -25.45 -38.27
N GLU A 656 6.64 -24.99 -39.37
CA GLU A 656 6.91 -25.54 -40.71
C GLU A 656 8.21 -24.99 -41.32
N GLN A 657 8.55 -23.74 -40.99
CA GLN A 657 9.74 -23.05 -41.49
C GLN A 657 10.34 -22.17 -40.40
N ALA A 658 11.66 -22.18 -40.27
CA ALA A 658 12.38 -21.30 -39.35
C ALA A 658 12.17 -19.82 -39.71
N PRO A 659 12.02 -18.91 -38.72
CA PRO A 659 11.99 -17.48 -38.97
C PRO A 659 13.31 -17.02 -39.60
N ASP A 660 13.22 -16.06 -40.51
CA ASP A 660 14.39 -15.37 -41.05
C ASP A 660 14.86 -14.30 -40.05
N SER A 661 15.46 -14.72 -38.94
CA SER A 661 15.91 -13.82 -37.87
C SER A 661 17.11 -14.42 -37.13
N PRO A 662 18.24 -13.70 -37.01
CA PRO A 662 19.43 -14.19 -36.29
C PRO A 662 19.19 -14.47 -34.80
N VAL A 663 18.11 -13.94 -34.23
CA VAL A 663 17.72 -14.13 -32.83
C VAL A 663 16.26 -14.61 -32.77
N VAL A 664 16.05 -15.80 -32.20
CA VAL A 664 14.72 -16.36 -31.96
C VAL A 664 14.61 -16.76 -30.49
N VAL A 665 13.64 -16.18 -29.78
CA VAL A 665 13.31 -16.51 -28.40
C VAL A 665 12.00 -17.29 -28.38
N VAL A 666 12.04 -18.52 -27.86
CA VAL A 666 10.90 -19.44 -27.83
C VAL A 666 10.47 -19.68 -26.40
N HIS A 667 9.17 -19.65 -26.12
CA HIS A 667 8.67 -20.01 -24.79
C HIS A 667 8.96 -21.50 -24.51
N SER A 668 9.38 -21.83 -23.29
CA SER A 668 9.64 -23.22 -22.86
C SER A 668 8.55 -24.24 -23.20
N ASN A 669 7.27 -23.84 -23.23
CA ASN A 669 6.14 -24.72 -23.54
C ASN A 669 6.10 -25.17 -25.01
N ASN A 670 6.82 -24.47 -25.88
CA ASN A 670 6.85 -24.74 -27.32
C ASN A 670 8.20 -25.26 -27.81
N GLN A 671 9.25 -25.27 -26.96
CA GLN A 671 10.61 -25.67 -27.38
C GLN A 671 10.62 -27.03 -28.10
N ALA A 672 10.05 -28.07 -27.47
CA ALA A 672 10.02 -29.42 -28.05
C ALA A 672 9.28 -29.52 -29.40
N LYS A 673 8.45 -28.53 -29.75
CA LYS A 673 7.69 -28.51 -31.02
C LYS A 673 8.43 -27.78 -32.14
N VAL A 674 9.43 -26.97 -31.80
CA VAL A 674 10.15 -26.12 -32.75
C VAL A 674 11.63 -26.48 -32.86
N ASP A 675 12.18 -27.23 -31.88
CA ASP A 675 13.60 -27.59 -31.81
C ASP A 675 14.07 -28.34 -33.06
N ASP A 676 13.31 -29.33 -33.53
CA ASP A 676 13.64 -30.09 -34.75
C ASP A 676 13.81 -29.20 -36.00
N THR A 677 13.19 -28.02 -36.00
CA THR A 677 13.26 -27.04 -37.10
C THR A 677 14.33 -25.98 -36.88
N LEU A 678 14.58 -25.57 -35.63
CA LEU A 678 15.50 -24.49 -35.29
C LEU A 678 16.93 -24.98 -35.04
N SER A 679 17.11 -26.08 -34.31
CA SER A 679 18.43 -26.59 -33.92
C SER A 679 19.37 -26.86 -35.10
N PRO A 680 18.92 -27.33 -36.29
CA PRO A 680 19.80 -27.46 -37.46
C PRO A 680 20.40 -26.15 -37.98
N ILE A 681 19.79 -25.00 -37.70
CA ILE A 681 20.20 -23.67 -38.18
C ILE A 681 20.98 -22.92 -37.09
N TYR A 682 20.47 -22.94 -35.86
CA TYR A 682 20.97 -22.12 -34.75
C TYR A 682 21.87 -22.91 -33.78
N GLY A 683 21.91 -24.24 -33.87
CA GLY A 683 22.58 -25.09 -32.89
C GLY A 683 21.74 -25.31 -31.62
N ASP A 684 22.40 -25.72 -30.54
CA ASP A 684 21.74 -26.08 -29.29
C ASP A 684 21.08 -24.85 -28.63
N ALA A 685 19.82 -25.02 -28.23
CA ALA A 685 19.06 -23.97 -27.58
C ALA A 685 19.61 -23.64 -26.18
N GLU A 686 19.84 -22.35 -25.90
CA GLU A 686 20.26 -21.88 -24.58
C GLU A 686 19.04 -21.58 -23.70
N LEU A 687 19.00 -22.14 -22.49
CA LEU A 687 17.94 -21.85 -21.53
C LEU A 687 18.19 -20.48 -20.88
N ILE A 688 17.23 -19.56 -21.05
CA ILE A 688 17.21 -18.27 -20.37
C ILE A 688 16.01 -18.17 -19.43
N LYS A 689 16.19 -17.57 -18.25
CA LYS A 689 15.06 -17.25 -17.38
C LYS A 689 14.41 -15.98 -17.90
N HIS A 690 13.12 -16.01 -18.20
CA HIS A 690 12.42 -14.82 -18.66
C HIS A 690 11.86 -14.04 -17.47
N ARG A 691 11.05 -14.72 -16.65
CA ARG A 691 10.47 -14.19 -15.41
C ARG A 691 10.76 -15.13 -14.26
N TRP A 692 10.87 -14.60 -13.05
CA TRP A 692 11.05 -15.38 -11.83
C TRP A 692 10.30 -14.77 -10.65
N TRP A 693 9.93 -15.59 -9.66
CA TRP A 693 9.10 -15.16 -8.54
C TRP A 693 9.42 -15.90 -7.24
N PHE A 694 9.03 -15.26 -6.13
CA PHE A 694 9.22 -15.81 -4.80
C PHE A 694 8.47 -17.15 -4.63
N PRO A 695 9.06 -18.17 -3.99
CA PRO A 695 8.42 -19.47 -3.78
C PRO A 695 7.23 -19.38 -2.81
N GLU A 696 6.04 -19.17 -3.35
CA GLU A 696 4.83 -18.94 -2.55
C GLU A 696 4.37 -20.17 -1.74
N SER A 697 4.79 -21.38 -2.13
CA SER A 697 4.58 -22.61 -1.34
C SER A 697 5.14 -22.51 0.08
N THR A 698 6.09 -21.61 0.31
CA THR A 698 6.67 -21.31 1.62
C THR A 698 5.62 -20.79 2.62
N TYR A 699 4.58 -20.10 2.16
CA TYR A 699 3.55 -19.53 3.04
C TYR A 699 2.10 -19.91 2.68
N ARG A 700 1.80 -20.32 1.43
CA ARG A 700 0.44 -20.64 0.99
C ARG A 700 -0.16 -21.86 1.67
N ASP A 701 0.69 -22.83 2.04
CA ASP A 701 0.25 -24.11 2.59
C ASP A 701 0.24 -24.14 4.13
N VAL A 702 0.24 -22.95 4.76
CA VAL A 702 0.21 -22.82 6.22
C VAL A 702 -1.21 -23.05 6.72
N THR A 703 -1.39 -24.11 7.50
CA THR A 703 -2.64 -24.42 8.21
C THR A 703 -2.52 -23.99 9.68
N VAL A 704 -3.67 -23.79 10.36
CA VAL A 704 -3.69 -23.48 11.80
C VAL A 704 -2.93 -24.54 12.61
N VAL A 705 -3.04 -25.82 12.24
CA VAL A 705 -2.32 -26.91 12.88
C VAL A 705 -0.80 -26.80 12.67
N LYS A 706 -0.34 -26.52 11.44
CA LYS A 706 1.09 -26.28 11.16
C LYS A 706 1.61 -25.07 11.93
N LEU A 707 0.81 -24.01 12.04
CA LEU A 707 1.16 -22.80 12.77
C LEU A 707 1.29 -23.07 14.28
N LEU A 708 0.34 -23.79 14.89
CA LEU A 708 0.42 -24.18 16.31
C LEU A 708 1.60 -25.11 16.60
N LYS A 709 1.87 -26.07 15.70
CA LYS A 709 3.05 -26.95 15.82
C LYS A 709 4.36 -26.17 15.66
N GLY A 710 4.43 -25.28 14.66
CA GLY A 710 5.58 -24.41 14.42
C GLY A 710 5.85 -23.45 15.57
N ALA A 711 4.80 -22.99 16.26
CA ALA A 711 4.92 -22.08 17.39
C ALA A 711 5.71 -22.68 18.58
N VAL A 712 5.75 -24.00 18.72
CA VAL A 712 6.54 -24.70 19.76
C VAL A 712 7.78 -25.40 19.21
N ASP A 713 7.96 -25.45 17.88
CA ASP A 713 9.11 -26.08 17.24
C ASP A 713 10.27 -25.10 17.07
N ARG A 714 11.36 -25.35 17.80
CA ARG A 714 12.59 -24.55 17.72
C ARG A 714 13.19 -24.53 16.31
N LYS A 715 13.11 -25.62 15.55
CA LYS A 715 13.65 -25.68 14.18
C LYS A 715 12.85 -24.79 13.23
N ALA A 716 11.53 -24.80 13.35
CA ALA A 716 10.65 -23.92 12.58
C ALA A 716 10.96 -22.44 12.86
N TRP A 717 11.10 -22.05 14.13
CA TRP A 717 11.48 -20.69 14.49
C TRP A 717 12.86 -20.29 13.99
N ARG A 718 13.83 -21.20 14.03
CA ARG A 718 15.17 -20.96 13.48
C ARG A 718 15.09 -20.69 11.98
N SER A 719 14.37 -21.51 11.22
CA SER A 719 14.16 -21.30 9.77
C SER A 719 13.49 -19.96 9.47
N VAL A 720 12.43 -19.60 10.19
CA VAL A 720 11.77 -18.29 10.06
C VAL A 720 12.75 -17.14 10.33
N MET A 721 13.61 -17.30 11.32
CA MET A 721 14.57 -16.27 11.72
C MET A 721 15.75 -16.16 10.76
N ASP A 722 16.24 -17.28 10.23
CA ASP A 722 17.28 -17.33 9.21
C ASP A 722 16.77 -16.67 7.91
N TYR A 723 15.50 -16.87 7.55
CA TYR A 723 14.86 -16.12 6.47
C TYR A 723 14.68 -14.62 6.80
N TRP A 724 14.16 -14.30 7.99
CA TRP A 724 13.88 -12.91 8.41
C TRP A 724 15.15 -12.05 8.49
N LEU A 725 16.25 -12.64 8.97
CA LEU A 725 17.54 -11.96 9.04
C LEU A 725 18.32 -12.07 7.72
N TYR A 726 18.46 -13.24 7.12
CA TYR A 726 19.45 -13.49 6.07
C TYR A 726 18.88 -13.85 4.71
N ARG A 727 17.55 -13.98 4.59
CA ARG A 727 16.86 -14.49 3.39
C ARG A 727 17.27 -15.90 3.00
N GLU A 728 17.73 -16.67 3.97
CA GLU A 728 18.17 -18.05 3.75
C GLU A 728 16.99 -19.01 3.66
N GLY A 729 17.23 -20.14 2.98
CA GLY A 729 16.30 -21.27 2.94
C GLY A 729 15.21 -21.21 1.87
N VAL A 730 15.24 -20.25 0.93
CA VAL A 730 14.26 -20.14 -0.17
C VAL A 730 14.86 -20.18 -1.59
N ALA A 731 16.17 -19.99 -1.74
CA ALA A 731 16.84 -19.82 -3.03
C ALA A 731 16.71 -21.06 -3.95
N ASP A 732 16.68 -22.25 -3.36
CA ASP A 732 16.56 -23.55 -4.05
C ASP A 732 15.18 -23.80 -4.65
N ARG A 733 14.17 -23.00 -4.29
CA ARG A 733 12.76 -23.19 -4.68
C ARG A 733 12.20 -22.08 -5.54
N ILE A 734 13.02 -21.11 -5.95
CA ILE A 734 12.60 -19.97 -6.78
C ILE A 734 11.84 -20.47 -8.01
N GLY A 735 10.64 -19.94 -8.21
CA GLY A 735 9.86 -20.23 -9.41
C GLY A 735 10.39 -19.40 -10.58
N SER A 736 10.38 -19.98 -11.78
CA SER A 736 10.68 -19.23 -13.00
C SER A 736 9.82 -19.72 -14.16
N GLU A 737 9.64 -18.81 -15.10
CA GLU A 737 9.13 -19.07 -16.42
C GLU A 737 10.26 -18.81 -17.41
N ASN A 738 10.59 -19.85 -18.18
CA ASN A 738 11.82 -19.89 -18.96
C ASN A 738 11.52 -19.71 -20.45
N ALA A 739 12.54 -19.28 -21.18
CA ALA A 739 12.58 -19.26 -22.62
C ALA A 739 13.82 -20.00 -23.11
N TYR A 740 13.80 -20.38 -24.38
CA TYR A 740 14.93 -20.93 -25.09
C TYR A 740 15.37 -19.94 -26.16
N LEU A 741 16.65 -19.60 -26.11
CA LEU A 741 17.31 -18.71 -27.04
C LEU A 741 17.97 -19.53 -28.14
N TYR A 742 17.62 -19.23 -29.38
CA TYR A 742 18.28 -19.72 -30.58
C TYR A 742 18.95 -18.53 -31.27
N VAL A 743 20.27 -18.60 -31.39
CA VAL A 743 21.10 -17.60 -32.06
C VAL A 743 22.04 -18.29 -33.02
N LEU A 744 22.49 -17.60 -34.07
CA LEU A 744 23.44 -18.19 -35.01
C LEU A 744 24.77 -18.55 -34.29
N PRO A 745 25.53 -19.57 -34.76
CA PRO A 745 26.74 -20.05 -34.08
C PRO A 745 27.80 -18.98 -33.78
N ASP A 746 27.90 -17.92 -34.60
CA ASP A 746 28.86 -16.82 -34.45
C ASP A 746 28.25 -15.57 -33.79
N PHE A 747 27.12 -15.72 -33.08
CA PHE A 747 26.43 -14.58 -32.47
C PHE A 747 27.27 -13.90 -31.38
N PRO A 748 27.54 -12.58 -31.48
CA PRO A 748 28.36 -11.86 -30.52
C PRO A 748 27.78 -11.89 -29.09
N ARG A 749 28.65 -12.11 -28.10
CA ARG A 749 28.31 -11.99 -26.67
C ARG A 749 28.95 -10.74 -26.08
N ALA A 750 28.15 -9.96 -25.36
CA ALA A 750 28.65 -8.85 -24.56
C ALA A 750 29.30 -9.38 -23.27
N SER A 751 30.25 -8.63 -22.72
CA SER A 751 30.77 -8.95 -21.37
C SER A 751 29.64 -8.86 -20.35
N ASN A 752 29.74 -9.64 -19.28
CA ASN A 752 28.80 -9.53 -18.18
C ASN A 752 28.90 -8.14 -17.56
N ALA A 753 27.77 -7.61 -17.07
CA ALA A 753 27.74 -6.29 -16.42
C ALA A 753 28.52 -6.26 -15.08
N ASP A 754 28.96 -7.41 -14.58
CA ASP A 754 29.71 -7.58 -13.33
C ASP A 754 31.25 -7.63 -13.52
N ASP A 755 31.77 -7.44 -14.75
CA ASP A 755 33.22 -7.32 -15.04
C ASP A 755 33.70 -5.86 -15.12
#